data_AF-A0AA97EGL0-F1
#
_entry.id   AF-A0AA97EGL0-F1
#
_cell.length_a   1.000
_cell.length_b   1.000
_cell.length_c   1.000
_cell.angle_alpha   90.00
_cell.angle_beta   90.00
_cell.angle_gamma   90.00
#
_symmetry.space_group_name_H-M   'P 1'
#
loop_
_entity.id
_entity.type
_entity.pdbx_description
1 polymer ?
#
loop_
_entity_poly.entity_id
_entity_poly.type
_entity_poly.pdbx_seq_one_letter_code
_entity_poly.pdbx_strand_id
1 'polypeptide(L)'
;MKPTQLSELPTSAYDLEGNLSSLLGLADTPGGTGEPHCALIVKQATGVKTYPIAGERSCLGRHASNDIIIYARGVSRHHAVLYRLGANYYITDGDGKSRKSINGLYVNRQACSHQRLQSGDVITFCQGVYAFFVVLPTASAAAWSFTLVEKLVNFCDTSAYLETLLEKNRDPRPYNSVTLCLSETGQIQAMKEVVELQNQSLYPLLKGFIHQSLTAIVLPDDMPKVTEAIYQVLRSQQPHTLISELNLEKEGIFCEIEIFLSAQGGLIARIEPIVRQSSLEAKLLHEVRHDALTQLPNRTLFKNRVSRLIQQFSNQNYAAKYAVLFVDLDRFKLVNDSFGHLIGDRFLVQIAQRLQVSVRPHDLIARLGGDEFAILLEEINHLDEAIEVAKRLQAEIEKPLVLNGYELFPSASIGVATSDLGYQSVDEILRDADTAMYQAKLSGRAQFAVFNDHMRNQAKDNLKLNGDLKRAIQKQEFRLMYQPIVNLKRQKLVGFEALIRWLHPDRGLLGPHDFIPQSEENGLITEIGYWALQSACQQLATWNHHFKLEPGFAININISAKQLADPSLVDNIEVLLMRYGLNPCQIKLEITESIVMENSESAIAIFNQLRTLGVQVCIDDFGTGYSSLSYLNRFPIDALKIDRSFVTGMGSANETTGLSIVQSIIGLAHNLGVKVVAEGIETGQHLLLLQASRCDFGQGYLFAKPLAIDCATAMLNDQDLCQWHYGRPVD
;
A
#
# COMPACT_ATOMS: atom_id res chain seq x y z
N MET A 1 20.78 61.00 7.32
CA MET A 1 20.61 59.63 6.74
C MET A 1 21.50 59.44 5.52
N LYS A 2 21.83 58.19 5.12
CA LYS A 2 22.51 57.92 3.82
C LYS A 2 21.48 58.00 2.67
N PRO A 3 21.87 58.40 1.43
CA PRO A 3 20.92 58.56 0.30
C PRO A 3 20.12 57.30 -0.04
N THR A 4 20.72 56.12 0.13
CA THR A 4 20.09 54.82 -0.05
C THR A 4 18.99 54.50 0.97
N GLN A 5 18.87 55.28 2.05
CA GLN A 5 17.83 55.09 3.08
C GLN A 5 16.63 56.03 2.88
N LEU A 6 16.71 56.98 1.92
CA LEU A 6 15.64 57.93 1.60
C LEU A 6 14.72 57.44 0.48
N SER A 7 15.17 56.48 -0.34
CA SER A 7 14.41 55.93 -1.47
C SER A 7 13.20 55.07 -1.06
N GLU A 8 13.16 54.57 0.18
CA GLU A 8 12.11 53.68 0.70
C GLU A 8 10.98 54.39 1.49
N LEU A 9 10.97 55.73 1.59
CA LEU A 9 10.06 56.49 2.47
C LEU A 9 9.04 57.31 1.66
N PRO A 10 7.71 57.30 1.82
CA PRO A 10 6.77 57.97 0.91
C PRO A 10 7.06 59.47 0.58
N THR A 11 6.84 59.88 -0.68
CA THR A 11 7.14 61.25 -1.21
C THR A 11 6.04 62.28 -0.98
N SER A 12 4.78 61.89 -0.91
CA SER A 12 3.61 62.79 -0.81
C SER A 12 2.36 61.94 -0.52
N ALA A 13 1.36 62.47 0.19
CA ALA A 13 0.07 61.79 0.34
C ALA A 13 -0.79 61.82 -0.95
N TYR A 14 -0.42 62.60 -1.97
CA TYR A 14 -1.16 62.73 -3.24
C TYR A 14 -0.71 61.75 -4.35
N ASP A 15 0.31 60.93 -4.10
CA ASP A 15 0.68 59.80 -4.97
C ASP A 15 -0.26 58.58 -4.78
N LEU A 16 -1.36 58.76 -4.02
CA LEU A 16 -2.47 57.84 -3.83
C LEU A 16 -3.63 58.28 -4.76
N GLU A 17 -3.82 57.59 -5.88
CA GLU A 17 -4.95 57.86 -6.77
C GLU A 17 -6.29 57.65 -6.04
N GLY A 18 -6.99 58.76 -5.80
CA GLY A 18 -8.34 58.78 -5.23
C GLY A 18 -8.59 60.08 -4.47
N ASN A 19 -9.33 61.00 -5.09
CA ASN A 19 -9.74 62.30 -4.53
C ASN A 19 -10.17 62.19 -3.05
N LEU A 20 -9.31 62.66 -2.14
CA LEU A 20 -9.55 62.70 -0.68
C LEU A 20 -10.86 63.42 -0.29
N SER A 21 -11.32 64.35 -1.13
CA SER A 21 -12.59 65.07 -0.99
C SER A 21 -13.82 64.19 -1.22
N SER A 22 -13.71 63.18 -2.09
CA SER A 22 -14.82 62.27 -2.43
C SER A 22 -15.00 61.14 -1.40
N LEU A 23 -13.93 60.72 -0.74
CA LEU A 23 -13.91 59.62 0.22
C LEU A 23 -14.46 60.01 1.61
N LEU A 24 -14.52 61.31 1.90
CA LEU A 24 -14.98 61.86 3.18
C LEU A 24 -16.43 62.35 3.17
N GLY A 25 -17.15 62.28 2.04
CA GLY A 25 -18.55 62.68 1.96
C GLY A 25 -18.82 64.15 2.36
N LEU A 26 -17.84 65.03 2.17
CA LEU A 26 -18.00 66.46 2.47
C LEU A 26 -18.34 67.19 1.18
N ALA A 27 -19.64 67.32 0.90
CA ALA A 27 -20.13 68.36 0.01
C ALA A 27 -19.89 69.72 0.66
N ASP A 28 -19.41 70.68 -0.13
CA ASP A 28 -19.32 72.08 0.26
C ASP A 28 -20.66 72.54 0.87
N THR A 29 -20.63 72.87 2.16
CA THR A 29 -21.66 73.70 2.78
C THR A 29 -20.98 75.00 3.21
N PRO A 30 -21.36 76.14 2.61
CA PRO A 30 -20.81 77.42 3.01
C PRO A 30 -21.50 77.86 4.30
N GLY A 31 -20.74 77.98 5.39
CA GLY A 31 -21.22 78.64 6.60
C GLY A 31 -20.86 77.94 7.89
N GLY A 32 -19.59 77.99 8.29
CA GLY A 32 -19.16 77.62 9.63
C GLY A 32 -17.89 78.37 10.00
N THR A 33 -18.02 79.42 10.81
CA THR A 33 -16.90 80.27 11.28
C THR A 33 -16.10 79.60 12.41
N GLY A 34 -15.70 78.35 12.23
CA GLY A 34 -14.78 77.66 13.14
C GLY A 34 -13.34 77.81 12.66
N GLU A 35 -12.35 77.73 13.56
CA GLU A 35 -10.94 77.65 13.18
C GLU A 35 -10.53 76.22 12.74
N PRO A 36 -9.80 76.05 11.62
CA PRO A 36 -9.36 74.74 11.14
C PRO A 36 -8.44 74.06 12.16
N HIS A 37 -8.80 72.85 12.56
CA HIS A 37 -8.02 72.02 13.48
C HIS A 37 -7.04 71.17 12.67
N CYS A 38 -5.79 71.02 13.11
CA CYS A 38 -4.83 70.14 12.45
C CYS A 38 -4.32 69.04 13.39
N ALA A 39 -3.87 67.94 12.79
CA ALA A 39 -3.36 66.79 13.52
C ALA A 39 -2.11 66.23 12.83
N LEU A 40 -1.25 65.62 13.65
CA LEU A 40 -0.08 64.90 13.20
C LEU A 40 -0.26 63.41 13.48
N ILE A 41 -0.18 62.58 12.46
CA ILE A 41 -0.34 61.13 12.57
C ILE A 41 1.05 60.48 12.49
N VAL A 42 1.57 60.00 13.62
CA VAL A 42 2.95 59.50 13.74
C VAL A 42 2.97 57.97 13.65
N LYS A 43 3.72 57.42 12.70
CA LYS A 43 4.04 55.99 12.59
C LYS A 43 5.39 55.73 13.27
N GLN A 44 5.40 54.84 14.24
CA GLN A 44 6.61 54.32 14.90
C GLN A 44 6.51 52.80 15.07
N ALA A 45 7.59 52.15 15.52
CA ALA A 45 7.64 50.69 15.66
C ALA A 45 6.51 50.10 16.54
N THR A 46 6.01 50.87 17.51
CA THR A 46 4.94 50.45 18.42
C THR A 46 3.53 50.68 17.88
N GLY A 47 3.37 51.17 16.64
CA GLY A 47 2.08 51.47 16.03
C GLY A 47 1.94 52.91 15.53
N VAL A 48 0.74 53.26 15.09
CA VAL A 48 0.36 54.62 14.68
C VAL A 48 -0.27 55.34 15.88
N LYS A 49 0.07 56.61 16.08
CA LYS A 49 -0.59 57.49 17.07
C LYS A 49 -0.93 58.83 16.45
N THR A 50 -2.12 59.34 16.74
CA THR A 50 -2.57 60.65 16.28
C THR A 50 -2.42 61.69 17.38
N TYR A 51 -1.80 62.83 17.06
CA TYR A 51 -1.57 63.96 17.97
C TYR A 51 -2.30 65.20 17.44
N PRO A 52 -3.35 65.69 18.12
CA PRO A 52 -3.99 66.95 17.74
C PRO A 52 -3.05 68.12 18.05
N ILE A 53 -2.96 69.08 17.12
CA ILE A 53 -2.16 70.30 17.28
C ILE A 53 -3.14 71.43 17.60
N ALA A 54 -3.27 71.72 18.89
CA ALA A 54 -4.23 72.70 19.40
C ALA A 54 -3.61 74.08 19.71
N GLY A 55 -2.28 74.24 19.57
CA GLY A 55 -1.56 75.46 19.95
C GLY A 55 -0.75 76.10 18.82
N GLU A 56 -0.31 77.35 19.04
CA GLU A 56 0.53 78.09 18.07
C GLU A 56 1.92 77.49 17.89
N ARG A 57 2.39 76.70 18.85
CA ARG A 57 3.69 76.03 18.82
C ARG A 57 3.59 74.67 19.51
N SER A 58 4.19 73.65 18.91
CA SER A 58 4.33 72.31 19.46
C SER A 58 5.72 71.77 19.20
N CYS A 59 6.39 71.33 20.26
CA CYS A 59 7.72 70.72 20.18
C CYS A 59 7.58 69.20 19.97
N LEU A 60 8.44 68.63 19.13
CA LEU A 60 8.46 67.21 18.78
C LEU A 60 9.80 66.59 19.15
N GLY A 61 9.80 65.44 19.81
CA GLY A 61 11.03 64.71 20.11
C GLY A 61 10.83 63.52 21.04
N ARG A 62 11.90 62.76 21.29
CA ARG A 62 11.82 61.57 22.15
C ARG A 62 11.85 61.88 23.65
N HIS A 63 12.13 63.12 24.04
CA HIS A 63 12.15 63.51 25.45
C HIS A 63 10.73 63.79 25.95
N ALA A 64 10.45 63.43 27.20
CA ALA A 64 9.12 63.56 27.79
C ALA A 64 8.64 65.01 27.96
N SER A 65 9.54 65.99 27.83
CA SER A 65 9.21 67.42 27.93
C SER A 65 8.78 68.04 26.58
N ASN A 66 8.57 67.24 25.54
CA ASN A 66 8.00 67.71 24.27
C ASN A 66 6.48 67.54 24.29
N ASP A 67 5.78 68.41 23.56
CA ASP A 67 4.32 68.34 23.41
C ASP A 67 3.91 67.07 22.64
N ILE A 68 4.71 66.66 21.66
CA ILE A 68 4.54 65.41 20.91
C ILE A 68 5.75 64.52 21.15
N ILE A 69 5.54 63.46 21.95
CA ILE A 69 6.60 62.51 22.32
C ILE A 69 6.63 61.35 21.33
N ILE A 70 7.76 61.20 20.63
CA ILE A 70 7.98 60.13 19.64
C ILE A 70 9.02 59.15 20.19
N TYR A 71 8.58 57.94 20.53
CA TYR A 71 9.40 56.95 21.25
C TYR A 71 10.25 56.12 20.28
N ALA A 72 11.28 56.75 19.72
CA ALA A 72 12.23 56.06 18.86
C ALA A 72 13.67 56.53 19.13
N ARG A 73 14.61 55.57 19.20
CA ARG A 73 16.03 55.85 19.48
C ARG A 73 16.66 56.78 18.43
N GLY A 74 16.21 56.71 17.18
CA GLY A 74 16.66 57.58 16.10
C GLY A 74 16.06 58.99 16.13
N VAL A 75 15.04 59.26 16.95
CA VAL A 75 14.49 60.61 17.11
C VAL A 75 15.34 61.37 18.14
N SER A 76 15.60 62.65 17.88
CA SER A 76 16.40 63.48 18.79
C SER A 76 15.57 63.86 20.01
N ARG A 77 16.24 64.17 21.15
CA ARG A 77 15.53 64.55 22.39
C ARG A 77 14.57 65.71 22.14
N HIS A 78 15.01 66.72 21.39
CA HIS A 78 14.18 67.74 20.74
C HIS A 78 14.54 67.71 19.26
N HIS A 79 13.62 67.28 18.42
CA HIS A 79 13.90 66.94 17.03
C HIS A 79 13.33 67.96 16.05
N ALA A 80 12.15 68.51 16.32
CA ALA A 80 11.59 69.56 15.50
C ALA A 80 10.62 70.43 16.32
N VAL A 81 10.34 71.63 15.80
CA VAL A 81 9.28 72.50 16.32
C VAL A 81 8.31 72.81 15.19
N LEU A 82 7.05 72.48 15.42
CA LEU A 82 5.93 72.85 14.56
C LEU A 82 5.26 74.10 15.12
N TYR A 83 4.94 75.05 14.27
CA TYR A 83 4.28 76.29 14.69
C TYR A 83 3.34 76.83 13.62
N ARG A 84 2.35 77.59 14.08
CA ARG A 84 1.30 78.20 13.27
C ARG A 84 1.51 79.71 13.18
N LEU A 85 1.45 80.25 11.97
CA LEU A 85 1.46 81.69 11.68
C LEU A 85 0.22 82.00 10.82
N GLY A 86 -0.80 82.58 11.45
CA GLY A 86 -2.11 82.81 10.83
C GLY A 86 -2.81 81.48 10.49
N ALA A 87 -3.17 81.29 9.22
CA ALA A 87 -3.77 80.04 8.73
C ALA A 87 -2.73 78.98 8.33
N ASN A 88 -1.43 79.28 8.40
CA ASN A 88 -0.36 78.44 7.86
C ASN A 88 0.45 77.74 8.94
N TYR A 89 0.87 76.52 8.65
CA TYR A 89 1.70 75.71 9.53
C TYR A 89 3.10 75.55 8.97
N TYR A 90 4.08 75.54 9.86
CA TYR A 90 5.49 75.42 9.52
C TYR A 90 6.17 74.45 10.48
N ILE A 91 7.24 73.83 10.00
CA ILE A 91 8.13 73.02 10.82
C ILE A 91 9.57 73.49 10.68
N THR A 92 10.33 73.38 11.77
CA THR A 92 11.76 73.69 11.83
C THR A 92 12.53 72.55 12.47
N ASP A 93 13.71 72.27 11.92
CA ASP A 93 14.62 71.25 12.42
C ASP A 93 15.26 71.69 13.74
N GLY A 94 15.14 70.86 14.78
CA GLY A 94 15.78 71.07 16.07
C GLY A 94 14.90 71.72 17.13
N ASP A 95 15.53 72.47 18.05
CA ASP A 95 14.87 73.09 19.21
C ASP A 95 14.28 74.49 18.94
N GLY A 96 14.41 74.98 17.71
CA GLY A 96 13.95 76.31 17.29
C GLY A 96 14.76 77.48 17.87
N LYS A 97 15.91 77.24 18.51
CA LYS A 97 16.78 78.29 19.09
C LYS A 97 18.23 78.26 18.58
N SER A 98 18.79 77.10 18.22
CA SER A 98 20.08 77.00 17.48
C SER A 98 20.57 75.56 17.25
N ARG A 99 20.00 74.54 17.93
CA ARG A 99 20.48 73.16 17.81
C ARG A 99 19.60 72.36 16.86
N LYS A 100 20.18 71.91 15.74
CA LYS A 100 19.55 71.00 14.78
C LYS A 100 19.40 69.59 15.35
N SER A 101 18.49 68.80 14.78
CA SER A 101 18.40 67.38 15.13
C SER A 101 19.62 66.60 14.65
N ILE A 102 19.91 65.48 15.30
CA ILE A 102 21.08 64.64 15.00
C ILE A 102 20.94 63.94 13.65
N ASN A 103 19.71 63.56 13.27
CA ASN A 103 19.45 62.80 12.05
C ASN A 103 18.94 63.64 10.87
N GLY A 104 18.72 64.94 11.09
CA GLY A 104 18.13 65.86 10.13
C GLY A 104 16.62 65.71 10.04
N LEU A 105 15.94 66.80 9.72
CA LEU A 105 14.51 66.80 9.41
C LEU A 105 14.30 66.70 7.91
N TYR A 106 13.37 65.84 7.49
CA TYR A 106 13.00 65.68 6.09
C TYR A 106 11.49 65.83 5.93
N VAL A 107 11.06 66.60 4.94
CA VAL A 107 9.66 66.66 4.52
C VAL A 107 9.62 66.21 3.07
N ASN A 108 8.76 65.23 2.75
CA ASN A 108 8.61 64.68 1.39
C ASN A 108 9.96 64.22 0.79
N ARG A 109 10.76 63.51 1.61
CA ARG A 109 12.15 63.05 1.34
C ARG A 109 13.21 64.15 1.13
N GLN A 110 12.86 65.43 1.22
CA GLN A 110 13.82 66.51 1.07
C GLN A 110 14.31 66.99 2.44
N ALA A 111 15.64 67.06 2.62
CA ALA A 111 16.22 67.58 3.84
C ALA A 111 15.87 69.07 3.96
N CYS A 112 15.22 69.45 5.05
CA CYS A 112 14.80 70.83 5.28
C CYS A 112 15.23 71.29 6.67
N SER A 113 15.73 72.52 6.77
CA SER A 113 15.89 73.18 8.08
C SER A 113 14.62 73.89 8.52
N HIS A 114 13.80 74.29 7.55
CA HIS A 114 12.52 74.97 7.75
C HIS A 114 11.64 74.74 6.51
N GLN A 115 10.36 74.43 6.72
CA GLN A 115 9.41 74.22 5.63
C GLN A 115 7.98 74.59 6.04
N ARG A 116 7.22 75.20 5.12
CA ARG A 116 5.77 75.36 5.25
C ARG A 116 5.10 74.02 4.96
N LEU A 117 4.22 73.59 5.85
CA LEU A 117 3.50 72.33 5.73
C LEU A 117 2.15 72.53 5.05
N GLN A 118 1.82 71.60 4.17
CA GLN A 118 0.52 71.43 3.54
C GLN A 118 -0.11 70.12 4.01
N SER A 119 -1.44 70.07 4.04
CA SER A 119 -2.15 68.83 4.39
C SER A 119 -1.73 67.71 3.42
N GLY A 120 -1.31 66.57 3.96
CA GLY A 120 -0.74 65.45 3.20
C GLY A 120 0.80 65.39 3.21
N ASP A 121 1.49 66.38 3.77
CA ASP A 121 2.96 66.34 3.86
C ASP A 121 3.46 65.23 4.79
N VAL A 122 4.54 64.56 4.37
CA VAL A 122 5.19 63.48 5.10
C VAL A 122 6.46 64.00 5.76
N ILE A 123 6.50 63.96 7.09
CA ILE A 123 7.62 64.41 7.91
C ILE A 123 8.39 63.19 8.40
N THR A 124 9.63 63.02 8.00
CA THR A 124 10.48 61.90 8.43
C THR A 124 11.51 62.34 9.45
N PHE A 125 11.61 61.58 10.55
CA PHE A 125 12.51 61.87 11.67
C PHE A 125 13.71 60.92 11.75
N CYS A 126 13.48 59.63 11.52
CA CYS A 126 14.52 58.61 11.41
C CYS A 126 14.01 57.41 10.60
N GLN A 127 14.87 56.41 10.37
CA GLN A 127 14.48 55.23 9.59
C GLN A 127 13.28 54.53 10.25
N GLY A 128 12.22 54.31 9.47
CA GLY A 128 10.98 53.68 9.93
C GLY A 128 10.10 54.53 10.86
N VAL A 129 10.41 55.82 11.02
CA VAL A 129 9.63 56.74 11.88
C VAL A 129 9.36 58.05 11.14
N TYR A 130 8.09 58.23 10.80
CA TYR A 130 7.59 59.37 10.02
C TYR A 130 6.18 59.74 10.46
N ALA A 131 5.70 60.90 10.02
CA ALA A 131 4.38 61.39 10.34
C ALA A 131 3.70 62.08 9.16
N PHE A 132 2.37 62.03 9.11
CA PHE A 132 1.55 62.77 8.16
C PHE A 132 0.96 64.01 8.82
N PHE A 133 1.10 65.16 8.17
CA PHE A 133 0.47 66.40 8.59
C PHE A 133 -0.89 66.56 7.91
N VAL A 134 -1.97 66.71 8.67
CA VAL A 134 -3.33 66.82 8.12
C VAL A 134 -4.05 68.04 8.69
N VAL A 135 -4.67 68.83 7.82
CA VAL A 135 -5.51 69.99 8.19
C VAL A 135 -6.97 69.63 7.94
N LEU A 136 -7.82 69.79 8.96
CA LEU A 136 -9.23 69.41 8.92
C LEU A 136 -10.14 70.66 8.81
N PRO A 137 -11.13 70.67 7.91
CA PRO A 137 -12.15 71.71 7.86
C PRO A 137 -13.15 71.57 9.03
N THR A 138 -13.80 72.67 9.38
CA THR A 138 -14.35 72.90 10.73
C THR A 138 -15.69 72.28 11.10
N ALA A 139 -15.71 71.81 12.36
CA ALA A 139 -16.76 71.78 13.37
C ALA A 139 -18.16 71.21 13.04
N SER A 140 -18.32 69.90 13.27
CA SER A 140 -19.29 69.48 14.29
C SER A 140 -18.64 68.43 15.21
N ALA A 141 -18.29 68.89 16.41
CA ALA A 141 -17.69 68.07 17.44
C ALA A 141 -18.78 67.22 18.11
N ALA A 142 -18.94 65.96 17.66
CA ALA A 142 -19.56 64.90 18.49
C ALA A 142 -19.39 63.47 17.96
N ALA A 143 -19.11 63.23 16.67
CA ALA A 143 -19.20 61.85 16.13
C ALA A 143 -18.03 61.40 15.24
N TRP A 144 -16.87 62.05 15.37
CA TRP A 144 -15.68 61.65 14.64
C TRP A 144 -14.78 60.88 15.59
N SER A 145 -15.06 59.59 15.72
CA SER A 145 -14.13 58.70 16.41
C SER A 145 -12.79 58.78 15.68
N PHE A 146 -11.71 59.11 16.39
CA PHE A 146 -10.34 59.13 15.86
C PHE A 146 -9.94 57.82 15.15
N THR A 147 -10.71 56.75 15.38
CA THR A 147 -10.79 55.50 14.63
C THR A 147 -10.96 55.67 13.13
N LEU A 148 -11.63 56.72 12.61
CA LEU A 148 -11.85 56.89 11.17
C LEU A 148 -10.60 57.41 10.46
N VAL A 149 -9.80 58.26 11.12
CA VAL A 149 -8.53 58.77 10.61
C VAL A 149 -7.44 57.70 10.73
N GLU A 150 -7.44 56.92 11.82
CA GLU A 150 -6.62 55.70 11.93
C GLU A 150 -7.04 54.63 10.91
N LYS A 151 -8.34 54.52 10.58
CA LYS A 151 -8.83 53.68 9.48
C LYS A 151 -8.46 54.20 8.10
N LEU A 152 -8.45 55.52 7.86
CA LEU A 152 -8.09 56.14 6.57
C LEU A 152 -6.59 56.02 6.26
N VAL A 153 -5.72 56.09 7.27
CA VAL A 153 -4.29 55.78 7.08
C VAL A 153 -4.07 54.28 6.86
N ASN A 154 -4.93 53.42 7.44
CA ASN A 154 -4.97 52.00 7.09
C ASN A 154 -5.69 51.71 5.74
N PHE A 155 -6.38 52.70 5.14
CA PHE A 155 -7.13 52.55 3.89
C PHE A 155 -6.28 52.86 2.66
N CYS A 156 -5.27 53.72 2.81
CA CYS A 156 -4.34 54.11 1.75
C CYS A 156 -3.42 52.97 1.27
N ASP A 157 -3.54 51.77 1.84
CA ASP A 157 -2.68 50.64 1.53
C ASP A 157 -3.55 49.42 1.16
N THR A 158 -4.44 49.56 0.16
CA THR A 158 -5.26 48.43 -0.33
C THR A 158 -4.89 47.94 -1.73
N SER A 159 -3.98 48.61 -2.44
CA SER A 159 -3.38 48.09 -3.67
C SER A 159 -1.89 47.72 -3.48
N ALA A 160 -1.09 48.58 -2.83
CA ALA A 160 0.35 48.33 -2.60
C ALA A 160 0.65 47.39 -1.42
N TYR A 161 -0.26 47.25 -0.45
CA TYR A 161 -0.09 46.36 0.71
C TYR A 161 -0.23 44.88 0.36
N LEU A 162 -0.95 44.54 -0.73
CA LEU A 162 -0.97 43.17 -1.23
C LEU A 162 0.41 42.74 -1.72
N GLU A 163 1.18 43.63 -2.36
CA GLU A 163 2.54 43.31 -2.78
C GLU A 163 3.50 43.23 -1.58
N THR A 164 3.36 44.11 -0.59
CA THR A 164 4.32 44.16 0.55
C THR A 164 4.08 43.08 1.61
N LEU A 165 2.83 42.60 1.79
CA LEU A 165 2.52 41.49 2.69
C LEU A 165 3.02 40.14 2.14
N LEU A 166 3.08 40.00 0.81
CA LEU A 166 3.65 38.85 0.12
C LEU A 166 5.19 38.83 0.19
N GLU A 167 5.85 40.00 0.21
CA GLU A 167 7.32 40.04 0.31
C GLU A 167 7.88 39.86 1.73
N LYS A 168 7.20 40.35 2.78
CA LYS A 168 7.73 40.30 4.17
C LYS A 168 7.40 39.02 4.96
N ASN A 169 6.47 38.19 4.49
CA ASN A 169 6.19 36.86 5.04
C ASN A 169 6.62 35.76 4.05
N ARG A 170 7.85 35.86 3.51
CA ARG A 170 8.51 34.70 2.90
C ARG A 170 8.90 33.68 3.98
N ASP A 171 7.92 32.96 4.50
CA ASP A 171 8.14 31.59 4.96
C ASP A 171 8.22 30.71 3.70
N PRO A 172 9.16 29.76 3.56
CA PRO A 172 9.54 29.19 2.26
C PRO A 172 8.56 28.11 1.76
N ARG A 173 7.25 28.23 2.03
CA ARG A 173 6.21 27.28 1.60
C ARG A 173 5.23 27.93 0.60
N PRO A 174 4.84 27.21 -0.48
CA PRO A 174 4.04 27.77 -1.57
C PRO A 174 2.53 27.82 -1.21
N TYR A 175 1.83 28.95 -1.44
CA TYR A 175 0.40 29.10 -1.15
C TYR A 175 -0.47 29.19 -2.41
N ASN A 176 -1.68 28.63 -2.31
CA ASN A 176 -2.76 28.70 -3.28
C ASN A 176 -4.09 28.92 -2.54
N SER A 177 -4.39 30.12 -2.02
CA SER A 177 -5.56 30.37 -1.15
C SER A 177 -6.60 31.30 -1.76
N VAL A 178 -7.85 31.21 -1.29
CA VAL A 178 -8.99 32.01 -1.75
C VAL A 178 -9.64 32.71 -0.55
N THR A 179 -9.85 34.02 -0.63
CA THR A 179 -10.55 34.80 0.40
C THR A 179 -11.94 35.20 -0.09
N LEU A 180 -12.96 34.93 0.72
CA LEU A 180 -14.37 35.24 0.48
C LEU A 180 -14.83 36.37 1.42
N CYS A 181 -15.50 37.37 0.86
CA CYS A 181 -16.25 38.35 1.63
C CYS A 181 -17.69 37.87 1.79
N LEU A 182 -18.20 37.85 3.03
CA LEU A 182 -19.51 37.34 3.37
C LEU A 182 -20.44 38.46 3.86
N SER A 183 -21.74 38.32 3.58
CA SER A 183 -22.78 39.09 4.26
C SER A 183 -22.90 38.67 5.73
N GLU A 184 -23.64 39.45 6.53
CA GLU A 184 -24.00 39.08 7.91
C GLU A 184 -24.79 37.76 8.01
N THR A 185 -25.41 37.32 6.92
CA THR A 185 -26.12 36.04 6.80
C THR A 185 -25.26 34.90 6.24
N GLY A 186 -23.97 35.14 6.00
CA GLY A 186 -23.04 34.14 5.49
C GLY A 186 -23.05 33.94 3.96
N GLN A 187 -23.68 34.84 3.19
CA GLN A 187 -23.67 34.77 1.71
C GLN A 187 -22.39 35.34 1.11
N ILE A 188 -21.84 34.68 0.11
CA ILE A 188 -20.60 35.08 -0.58
C ILE A 188 -20.88 36.31 -1.47
N GLN A 189 -20.33 37.46 -1.11
CA GLN A 189 -20.49 38.73 -1.81
C GLN A 189 -19.39 38.99 -2.85
N ALA A 190 -18.15 38.60 -2.51
CA ALA A 190 -16.99 38.78 -3.37
C ALA A 190 -15.92 37.73 -3.05
N MET A 191 -15.03 37.48 -4.00
CA MET A 191 -13.95 36.49 -3.88
C MET A 191 -12.65 37.03 -4.47
N LYS A 192 -11.52 36.73 -3.84
CA LYS A 192 -10.18 37.06 -4.34
C LYS A 192 -9.22 35.88 -4.19
N GLU A 193 -8.40 35.65 -5.22
CA GLU A 193 -7.37 34.61 -5.26
C GLU A 193 -6.00 35.16 -4.82
N VAL A 194 -5.18 34.30 -4.21
CA VAL A 194 -3.76 34.54 -3.91
C VAL A 194 -2.94 33.38 -4.51
N VAL A 195 -2.16 33.62 -5.58
CA VAL A 195 -1.39 32.60 -6.32
C VAL A 195 0.10 32.92 -6.35
N GLU A 196 0.95 31.99 -5.91
CA GLU A 196 2.34 31.89 -6.36
C GLU A 196 2.73 30.41 -6.60
N LEU A 197 2.86 30.03 -7.88
CA LEU A 197 3.38 28.76 -8.48
C LEU A 197 2.40 27.61 -8.82
N GLN A 198 2.34 27.35 -10.14
CA GLN A 198 1.93 26.15 -10.91
C GLN A 198 0.73 25.28 -10.46
N ASN A 199 -0.37 25.48 -11.20
CA ASN A 199 -1.28 24.49 -11.82
C ASN A 199 -2.51 23.86 -11.12
N GLN A 200 -2.96 24.29 -9.94
CA GLN A 200 -4.34 23.97 -9.49
C GLN A 200 -4.95 25.10 -8.65
N SER A 201 -5.63 26.06 -9.26
CA SER A 201 -6.33 27.13 -8.53
C SER A 201 -7.67 26.67 -7.94
N LEU A 202 -7.99 27.08 -6.70
CA LEU A 202 -9.34 26.93 -6.11
C LEU A 202 -10.35 27.95 -6.66
N TYR A 203 -9.89 29.06 -7.23
CA TYR A 203 -10.76 30.16 -7.65
C TYR A 203 -11.76 29.77 -8.77
N PRO A 204 -11.37 29.04 -9.85
CA PRO A 204 -12.33 28.54 -10.85
C PRO A 204 -13.42 27.66 -10.25
N LEU A 205 -13.10 26.88 -9.22
CA LEU A 205 -14.00 25.92 -8.58
C LEU A 205 -15.02 26.62 -7.67
N LEU A 206 -14.62 27.69 -7.01
CA LEU A 206 -15.46 28.44 -6.06
C LEU A 206 -16.26 29.58 -6.71
N LYS A 207 -15.90 30.03 -7.92
CA LYS A 207 -16.54 31.16 -8.60
C LYS A 207 -18.05 30.96 -8.84
N GLY A 208 -18.49 29.72 -9.04
CA GLY A 208 -19.90 29.37 -9.23
C GLY A 208 -20.77 29.60 -7.98
N PHE A 209 -20.16 29.79 -6.81
CA PHE A 209 -20.84 29.94 -5.53
C PHE A 209 -21.00 31.39 -5.07
N ILE A 210 -20.60 32.38 -5.88
CA ILE A 210 -20.90 33.79 -5.59
C ILE A 210 -22.42 33.96 -5.48
N HIS A 211 -22.87 34.72 -4.48
CA HIS A 211 -24.27 34.88 -4.05
C HIS A 211 -24.93 33.67 -3.37
N GLN A 212 -24.21 32.55 -3.21
CA GLN A 212 -24.65 31.43 -2.39
C GLN A 212 -24.15 31.56 -0.95
N SER A 213 -24.69 30.75 -0.04
CA SER A 213 -24.21 30.66 1.35
C SER A 213 -22.81 30.02 1.38
N LEU A 214 -21.95 30.43 2.31
CA LEU A 214 -20.69 29.72 2.62
C LEU A 214 -20.93 28.24 2.96
N THR A 215 -22.11 27.90 3.47
CA THR A 215 -22.45 26.51 3.73
C THR A 215 -22.57 25.72 2.40
N ALA A 216 -23.02 26.32 1.30
CA ALA A 216 -23.18 25.63 0.01
C ALA A 216 -21.86 25.09 -0.59
N ILE A 217 -20.70 25.58 -0.13
CA ILE A 217 -19.39 25.13 -0.62
C ILE A 217 -18.79 23.96 0.20
N VAL A 218 -19.40 23.54 1.31
CA VAL A 218 -18.93 22.42 2.15
C VAL A 218 -19.86 21.20 2.06
N LEU A 219 -19.40 20.03 2.53
CA LEU A 219 -20.24 18.82 2.61
C LEU A 219 -21.42 18.99 3.59
N PRO A 220 -22.55 18.27 3.38
CA PRO A 220 -23.73 18.34 4.26
C PRO A 220 -23.44 18.14 5.76
N ASP A 221 -22.51 17.25 6.10
CA ASP A 221 -22.14 16.94 7.50
C ASP A 221 -21.36 18.08 8.19
N ASP A 222 -20.75 18.99 7.42
CA ASP A 222 -19.97 20.13 7.93
C ASP A 222 -20.77 21.45 7.93
N MET A 223 -21.95 21.49 7.30
CA MET A 223 -22.86 22.65 7.31
C MET A 223 -23.14 23.19 8.71
N PRO A 224 -23.42 22.34 9.74
CA PRO A 224 -23.69 22.84 11.08
C PRO A 224 -22.46 23.51 11.71
N LYS A 225 -21.25 23.02 11.39
CA LYS A 225 -19.98 23.55 11.92
C LYS A 225 -19.67 24.93 11.36
N VAL A 226 -19.85 25.12 10.04
CA VAL A 226 -19.67 26.43 9.39
C VAL A 226 -20.70 27.44 9.90
N THR A 227 -21.95 27.00 10.09
CA THR A 227 -23.01 27.86 10.64
C THR A 227 -22.67 28.30 12.07
N GLU A 228 -22.28 27.37 12.93
CA GLU A 228 -21.85 27.66 14.31
C GLU A 228 -20.62 28.57 14.33
N ALA A 229 -19.65 28.37 13.43
CA ALA A 229 -18.47 29.20 13.31
C ALA A 229 -18.80 30.67 13.01
N ILE A 230 -19.72 30.91 12.07
CA ILE A 230 -20.21 32.26 11.74
C ILE A 230 -20.87 32.90 12.99
N TYR A 231 -21.73 32.15 13.69
CA TYR A 231 -22.38 32.64 14.91
C TYR A 231 -21.38 32.99 16.02
N GLN A 232 -20.36 32.15 16.23
CA GLN A 232 -19.32 32.37 17.25
C GLN A 232 -18.46 33.58 16.92
N VAL A 233 -18.09 33.78 15.66
CA VAL A 233 -17.31 34.95 15.20
C VAL A 233 -18.10 36.25 15.39
N LEU A 234 -19.39 36.25 15.01
CA LEU A 234 -20.27 37.41 15.20
C LEU A 234 -20.48 37.76 16.69
N ARG A 235 -20.53 36.75 17.57
CA ARG A 235 -20.77 36.94 19.01
C ARG A 235 -19.52 37.29 19.81
N SER A 236 -18.41 36.61 19.55
CA SER A 236 -17.17 36.72 20.33
C SER A 236 -16.17 37.73 19.76
N GLN A 237 -16.35 38.13 18.50
CA GLN A 237 -15.39 38.93 17.72
C GLN A 237 -13.98 38.32 17.62
N GLN A 238 -13.85 37.02 17.91
CA GLN A 238 -12.61 36.27 17.74
C GLN A 238 -12.68 35.47 16.43
N PRO A 239 -11.56 35.30 15.71
CA PRO A 239 -11.47 34.37 14.58
C PRO A 239 -11.85 32.95 14.99
N HIS A 240 -12.49 32.21 14.09
CA HIS A 240 -12.77 30.81 14.26
C HIS A 240 -12.35 30.02 13.04
N THR A 241 -11.50 29.01 13.27
CA THR A 241 -10.93 28.17 12.23
C THR A 241 -11.55 26.78 12.29
N LEU A 242 -11.93 26.26 11.13
CA LEU A 242 -12.45 24.90 10.99
C LEU A 242 -11.85 24.24 9.74
N ILE A 243 -11.78 22.91 9.75
CA ILE A 243 -11.34 22.14 8.61
C ILE A 243 -12.57 21.48 7.99
N SER A 244 -12.74 21.65 6.68
CA SER A 244 -13.87 21.05 5.96
C SER A 244 -13.47 20.64 4.55
N GLU A 245 -14.14 19.61 4.05
CA GLU A 245 -14.04 19.17 2.66
C GLU A 245 -15.01 19.99 1.80
N LEU A 246 -14.47 20.65 0.78
CA LEU A 246 -15.29 21.42 -0.17
C LEU A 246 -16.09 20.47 -1.06
N ASN A 247 -17.40 20.74 -1.20
CA ASN A 247 -18.30 19.98 -2.05
C ASN A 247 -18.19 20.43 -3.51
N LEU A 248 -17.20 19.88 -4.22
CA LEU A 248 -16.89 20.20 -5.62
C LEU A 248 -17.21 18.99 -6.52
N GLU A 249 -17.73 19.24 -7.73
CA GLU A 249 -18.41 18.25 -8.59
C GLU A 249 -17.63 16.97 -8.96
N LYS A 250 -16.31 16.86 -8.68
CA LYS A 250 -15.48 15.71 -9.08
C LYS A 250 -14.41 15.23 -8.09
N GLU A 251 -13.99 16.03 -7.10
CA GLU A 251 -13.06 15.62 -6.03
C GLU A 251 -13.29 16.49 -4.79
N GLY A 252 -13.27 15.91 -3.60
CA GLY A 252 -13.35 16.67 -2.36
C GLY A 252 -11.99 17.23 -1.95
N ILE A 253 -11.91 18.55 -1.76
CA ILE A 253 -10.67 19.25 -1.38
C ILE A 253 -10.77 19.68 0.08
N PHE A 254 -9.89 19.16 0.94
CA PHE A 254 -9.79 19.61 2.32
C PHE A 254 -9.17 21.00 2.39
N CYS A 255 -9.92 21.92 2.99
CA CYS A 255 -9.48 23.28 3.21
C CYS A 255 -9.59 23.64 4.69
N GLU A 256 -8.63 24.43 5.15
CA GLU A 256 -8.81 25.21 6.36
C GLU A 256 -9.65 26.44 6.00
N ILE A 257 -10.78 26.60 6.71
CA ILE A 257 -11.68 27.73 6.59
C ILE A 257 -11.55 28.55 7.87
N GLU A 258 -10.86 29.68 7.79
CA GLU A 258 -10.77 30.66 8.86
C GLU A 258 -11.83 31.74 8.65
N ILE A 259 -12.82 31.80 9.53
CA ILE A 259 -13.87 32.81 9.54
C ILE A 259 -13.51 33.87 10.58
N PHE A 260 -13.51 35.14 10.17
CA PHE A 260 -13.18 36.24 11.09
C PHE A 260 -13.87 37.53 10.68
N LEU A 261 -14.02 38.44 11.65
CA LEU A 261 -14.41 39.80 11.36
C LEU A 261 -13.20 40.58 10.88
N SER A 262 -13.33 41.21 9.72
CA SER A 262 -12.38 42.23 9.29
C SER A 262 -12.35 43.38 10.29
N ALA A 263 -11.27 44.16 10.30
CA ALA A 263 -11.14 45.36 11.14
C ALA A 263 -12.23 46.44 10.86
N GLN A 264 -13.05 46.23 9.82
CA GLN A 264 -14.18 47.08 9.40
C GLN A 264 -15.55 46.47 9.74
N GLY A 265 -15.60 45.28 10.36
CA GLY A 265 -16.83 44.61 10.79
C GLY A 265 -17.47 43.68 9.75
N GLY A 266 -16.94 43.63 8.53
CA GLY A 266 -17.39 42.67 7.51
C GLY A 266 -16.88 41.26 7.80
N LEU A 267 -17.73 40.25 7.58
CA LEU A 267 -17.41 38.84 7.79
C LEU A 267 -16.57 38.31 6.62
N ILE A 268 -15.43 37.69 6.91
CA ILE A 268 -14.52 37.15 5.90
C ILE A 268 -14.32 35.65 6.19
N ALA A 269 -14.29 34.85 5.13
CA ALA A 269 -13.80 33.47 5.20
C ALA A 269 -12.55 33.34 4.33
N ARG A 270 -11.41 32.98 4.92
CA ARG A 270 -10.22 32.58 4.19
C ARG A 270 -10.25 31.06 4.03
N ILE A 271 -10.18 30.61 2.79
CA ILE A 271 -10.16 29.21 2.41
C ILE A 271 -8.78 28.91 1.88
N GLU A 272 -8.05 28.12 2.63
CA GLU A 272 -6.73 27.66 2.23
C GLU A 272 -6.79 26.15 1.99
N PRO A 273 -6.50 25.68 0.77
CA PRO A 273 -6.28 24.26 0.56
C PRO A 273 -5.03 23.92 1.36
N ILE A 274 -5.12 22.85 2.14
CA ILE A 274 -4.03 22.45 3.00
C ILE A 274 -2.91 21.88 2.10
N VAL A 275 -2.06 22.77 1.56
CA VAL A 275 -0.90 22.48 0.70
C VAL A 275 0.39 22.81 1.49
N ARG A 276 0.99 21.77 2.05
CA ARG A 276 2.27 21.66 2.78
C ARG A 276 2.35 22.17 4.22
N GLN A 277 1.34 21.81 5.03
CA GLN A 277 1.60 20.80 6.07
C GLN A 277 1.54 19.37 5.46
N SER A 278 0.83 19.22 4.36
CA SER A 278 0.75 18.06 3.45
C SER A 278 2.00 17.77 2.58
N SER A 279 3.23 17.91 3.09
CA SER A 279 4.35 17.13 2.52
C SER A 279 5.16 16.42 3.57
N LEU A 280 5.18 16.90 4.82
CA LEU A 280 5.59 16.07 5.93
C LEU A 280 4.37 15.33 6.49
N GLU A 281 3.20 15.95 6.65
CA GLU A 281 1.97 15.25 6.99
C GLU A 281 1.38 14.48 5.81
N ALA A 282 1.58 14.90 4.55
CA ALA A 282 1.22 14.01 3.44
C ALA A 282 2.29 12.95 3.22
N LYS A 283 3.58 13.18 3.51
CA LYS A 283 4.54 12.07 3.58
C LYS A 283 4.23 11.18 4.78
N LEU A 284 3.81 11.69 5.93
CA LEU A 284 3.45 10.91 7.11
C LEU A 284 2.11 10.21 6.91
N LEU A 285 1.09 10.85 6.31
CA LEU A 285 -0.17 10.23 5.91
C LEU A 285 0.07 9.26 4.76
N HIS A 286 0.97 9.55 3.83
CA HIS A 286 1.39 8.62 2.79
C HIS A 286 2.14 7.45 3.43
N GLU A 287 3.09 7.65 4.33
CA GLU A 287 3.80 6.61 5.10
C GLU A 287 2.86 5.82 6.02
N VAL A 288 1.78 6.44 6.53
CA VAL A 288 0.75 5.82 7.37
C VAL A 288 -0.32 5.12 6.52
N ARG A 289 -0.46 5.45 5.24
CA ARG A 289 -1.49 4.91 4.32
C ARG A 289 -0.95 4.17 3.11
N HIS A 290 0.36 4.12 2.92
CA HIS A 290 1.09 3.49 1.84
C HIS A 290 2.29 2.74 2.40
N ASP A 291 2.68 1.69 1.70
CA ASP A 291 3.85 0.87 1.98
C ASP A 291 5.13 1.62 1.60
N ALA A 292 6.08 1.71 2.52
CA ALA A 292 7.30 2.48 2.34
C ALA A 292 8.21 1.93 1.22
N LEU A 293 8.11 0.64 0.90
CA LEU A 293 8.93 0.02 -0.15
C LEU A 293 8.32 0.22 -1.54
N THR A 294 7.07 -0.22 -1.71
CA THR A 294 6.39 -0.27 -3.02
C THR A 294 5.65 1.02 -3.38
N GLN A 295 5.46 1.93 -2.41
CA GLN A 295 4.65 3.14 -2.52
C GLN A 295 3.16 2.88 -2.83
N LEU A 296 2.72 1.62 -2.82
CA LEU A 296 1.32 1.26 -2.93
C LEU A 296 0.57 1.62 -1.65
N PRO A 297 -0.75 1.87 -1.70
CA PRO A 297 -1.61 1.87 -0.52
C PRO A 297 -1.31 0.70 0.43
N ASN A 298 -1.43 0.93 1.73
CA ASN A 298 -1.21 -0.10 2.73
C ASN A 298 -2.52 -0.72 3.21
N ARG A 299 -2.41 -1.71 4.10
CA ARG A 299 -3.55 -2.42 4.69
C ARG A 299 -4.62 -1.48 5.26
N THR A 300 -4.24 -0.38 5.90
CA THR A 300 -5.19 0.57 6.52
C THR A 300 -6.01 1.29 5.46
N LEU A 301 -5.36 1.83 4.41
CA LEU A 301 -6.08 2.52 3.32
C LEU A 301 -7.00 1.54 2.57
N PHE A 302 -6.51 0.34 2.29
CA PHE A 302 -7.30 -0.71 1.64
C PHE A 302 -8.57 -1.03 2.41
N LYS A 303 -8.44 -1.34 3.72
CA LYS A 303 -9.58 -1.67 4.56
C LYS A 303 -10.62 -0.55 4.61
N ASN A 304 -10.16 0.70 4.71
CA ASN A 304 -11.06 1.86 4.72
C ASN A 304 -11.85 1.99 3.42
N ARG A 305 -11.24 1.72 2.26
CA ARG A 305 -11.93 1.77 0.97
C ARG A 305 -12.98 0.67 0.84
N VAL A 306 -12.63 -0.57 1.19
CA VAL A 306 -13.57 -1.70 1.21
C VAL A 306 -14.74 -1.45 2.16
N SER A 307 -14.47 -0.89 3.35
CA SER A 307 -15.53 -0.58 4.33
C SER A 307 -16.58 0.38 3.78
N ARG A 308 -16.17 1.37 2.97
CA ARG A 308 -17.10 2.32 2.35
C ARG A 308 -17.99 1.62 1.33
N LEU A 309 -17.44 0.72 0.53
CA LEU A 309 -18.23 -0.04 -0.46
C LEU A 309 -19.20 -1.00 0.22
N ILE A 310 -18.79 -1.67 1.30
CA ILE A 310 -19.70 -2.49 2.12
C ILE A 310 -20.88 -1.66 2.62
N GLN A 311 -20.62 -0.47 3.17
CA GLN A 311 -21.68 0.44 3.66
C GLN A 311 -22.57 0.94 2.51
N GLN A 312 -21.99 1.26 1.36
CA GLN A 312 -22.71 1.77 0.19
C GLN A 312 -23.65 0.71 -0.43
N PHE A 313 -23.24 -0.56 -0.42
CA PHE A 313 -23.94 -1.64 -1.10
C PHE A 313 -24.62 -2.64 -0.16
N SER A 314 -24.68 -2.38 1.15
CA SER A 314 -25.25 -3.29 2.16
C SER A 314 -26.70 -3.74 1.92
N ASN A 315 -27.44 -3.02 1.06
CA ASN A 315 -28.87 -3.22 0.80
C ASN A 315 -29.19 -3.66 -0.65
N GLN A 316 -28.19 -3.93 -1.51
CA GLN A 316 -28.40 -4.29 -2.92
C GLN A 316 -28.11 -5.79 -3.14
N ASN A 317 -29.16 -6.58 -3.36
CA ASN A 317 -29.11 -8.04 -3.16
C ASN A 317 -28.84 -8.92 -4.39
N TYR A 318 -28.47 -8.40 -5.57
CA TYR A 318 -28.55 -9.27 -6.77
C TYR A 318 -27.45 -9.16 -7.83
N ALA A 319 -26.41 -8.35 -7.64
CA ALA A 319 -25.26 -8.35 -8.57
C ALA A 319 -23.95 -8.01 -7.86
N ALA A 320 -22.85 -8.63 -8.29
CA ALA A 320 -21.51 -8.24 -7.86
C ALA A 320 -21.27 -6.78 -8.27
N LYS A 321 -20.84 -5.94 -7.33
CA LYS A 321 -20.57 -4.50 -7.49
C LYS A 321 -19.12 -4.15 -7.23
N TYR A 322 -18.44 -4.98 -6.43
CA TYR A 322 -17.00 -4.90 -6.21
C TYR A 322 -16.44 -6.31 -5.96
N ALA A 323 -15.14 -6.46 -6.20
CA ALA A 323 -14.40 -7.68 -5.88
C ALA A 323 -13.10 -7.35 -5.15
N VAL A 324 -12.71 -8.22 -4.24
CA VAL A 324 -11.40 -8.20 -3.59
C VAL A 324 -10.59 -9.39 -4.10
N LEU A 325 -9.42 -9.11 -4.64
CA LEU A 325 -8.43 -10.11 -5.01
C LEU A 325 -7.29 -10.06 -3.99
N PHE A 326 -6.99 -11.18 -3.36
CA PHE A 326 -5.84 -11.36 -2.48
C PHE A 326 -4.74 -12.06 -3.28
N VAL A 327 -3.53 -11.52 -3.28
CA VAL A 327 -2.41 -11.97 -4.12
C VAL A 327 -1.22 -12.27 -3.21
N ASP A 328 -0.69 -13.47 -3.29
CA ASP A 328 0.51 -13.90 -2.55
C ASP A 328 1.57 -14.39 -3.54
N LEU A 329 2.79 -13.88 -3.41
CA LEU A 329 3.89 -14.25 -4.31
C LEU A 329 4.48 -15.59 -3.90
N ASP A 330 4.38 -16.57 -4.79
CA ASP A 330 4.81 -17.92 -4.48
C ASP A 330 6.34 -17.96 -4.25
N ARG A 331 6.74 -18.64 -3.18
CA ARG A 331 8.16 -18.89 -2.85
C ARG A 331 9.00 -17.60 -2.75
N PHE A 332 8.41 -16.43 -2.44
CA PHE A 332 9.18 -15.19 -2.27
C PHE A 332 10.30 -15.32 -1.21
N LYS A 333 10.07 -16.11 -0.16
CA LYS A 333 11.10 -16.43 0.83
C LYS A 333 12.36 -17.07 0.20
N LEU A 334 12.21 -17.95 -0.80
CA LEU A 334 13.34 -18.54 -1.51
C LEU A 334 14.15 -17.48 -2.27
N VAL A 335 13.49 -16.46 -2.81
CA VAL A 335 14.16 -15.32 -3.45
C VAL A 335 15.00 -14.55 -2.42
N ASN A 336 14.44 -14.27 -1.24
CA ASN A 336 15.19 -13.63 -0.15
C ASN A 336 16.37 -14.47 0.34
N ASP A 337 16.17 -15.77 0.55
CA ASP A 337 17.18 -16.67 1.09
C ASP A 337 18.32 -16.91 0.08
N SER A 338 18.01 -16.94 -1.23
CA SER A 338 19.00 -17.23 -2.30
C SER A 338 19.74 -15.97 -2.79
N PHE A 339 19.07 -14.83 -2.86
CA PHE A 339 19.60 -13.61 -3.49
C PHE A 339 19.74 -12.44 -2.50
N GLY A 340 19.32 -12.61 -1.26
CA GLY A 340 19.35 -11.60 -0.20
C GLY A 340 18.19 -10.61 -0.27
N HIS A 341 17.88 -10.00 0.89
CA HIS A 341 16.75 -9.10 1.06
C HIS A 341 16.73 -7.90 0.11
N LEU A 342 17.90 -7.39 -0.31
CA LEU A 342 17.96 -6.26 -1.25
C LEU A 342 17.40 -6.61 -2.64
N ILE A 343 17.62 -7.85 -3.09
CA ILE A 343 17.05 -8.34 -4.35
C ILE A 343 15.56 -8.64 -4.17
N GLY A 344 15.17 -9.20 -3.03
CA GLY A 344 13.76 -9.38 -2.68
C GLY A 344 12.97 -8.07 -2.63
N ASP A 345 13.54 -7.00 -2.09
CA ASP A 345 12.91 -5.68 -2.07
C ASP A 345 12.69 -5.14 -3.48
N ARG A 346 13.69 -5.26 -4.37
CA ARG A 346 13.56 -4.87 -5.78
C ARG A 346 12.54 -5.71 -6.52
N PHE A 347 12.48 -7.00 -6.21
CA PHE A 347 11.49 -7.93 -6.75
C PHE A 347 10.07 -7.46 -6.39
N LEU A 348 9.80 -7.13 -5.13
CA LEU A 348 8.50 -6.60 -4.69
C LEU A 348 8.13 -5.30 -5.38
N VAL A 349 9.08 -4.38 -5.58
CA VAL A 349 8.86 -3.11 -6.30
C VAL A 349 8.49 -3.37 -7.77
N GLN A 350 9.17 -4.30 -8.46
CA GLN A 350 8.85 -4.65 -9.84
C GLN A 350 7.48 -5.32 -9.97
N ILE A 351 7.14 -6.20 -9.04
CA ILE A 351 5.81 -6.81 -9.00
C ILE A 351 4.72 -5.76 -8.77
N ALA A 352 4.92 -4.85 -7.82
CA ALA A 352 3.98 -3.75 -7.57
C ALA A 352 3.69 -2.93 -8.85
N GLN A 353 4.74 -2.61 -9.63
CA GLN A 353 4.61 -1.90 -10.89
C GLN A 353 3.80 -2.69 -11.94
N ARG A 354 4.02 -4.01 -12.04
CA ARG A 354 3.26 -4.89 -12.94
C ARG A 354 1.79 -4.97 -12.57
N LEU A 355 1.50 -5.09 -11.28
CA LEU A 355 0.12 -5.08 -10.78
C LEU A 355 -0.58 -3.75 -11.15
N GLN A 356 0.10 -2.61 -10.97
CA GLN A 356 -0.45 -1.28 -11.31
C GLN A 356 -0.85 -1.13 -12.78
N VAL A 357 -0.03 -1.64 -13.71
CA VAL A 357 -0.34 -1.57 -15.15
C VAL A 357 -1.46 -2.55 -15.53
N SER A 358 -1.73 -3.56 -14.69
CA SER A 358 -2.70 -4.62 -14.93
C SER A 358 -4.10 -4.32 -14.41
N VAL A 359 -4.35 -3.14 -13.85
CA VAL A 359 -5.67 -2.73 -13.33
C VAL A 359 -6.10 -1.37 -13.90
N ARG A 360 -7.38 -1.02 -13.76
CA ARG A 360 -7.89 0.28 -14.22
C ARG A 360 -7.48 1.38 -13.22
N PRO A 361 -7.41 2.65 -13.64
CA PRO A 361 -7.08 3.76 -12.74
C PRO A 361 -8.00 3.92 -11.52
N HIS A 362 -9.24 3.41 -11.60
CA HIS A 362 -10.22 3.45 -10.51
C HIS A 362 -10.11 2.27 -9.54
N ASP A 363 -9.38 1.21 -9.91
CA ASP A 363 -9.13 0.07 -9.04
C ASP A 363 -8.03 0.41 -8.04
N LEU A 364 -8.10 -0.16 -6.84
CA LEU A 364 -7.15 0.10 -5.77
C LEU A 364 -6.25 -1.12 -5.55
N ILE A 365 -4.94 -0.95 -5.68
CA ILE A 365 -3.95 -1.96 -5.29
C ILE A 365 -3.30 -1.55 -3.99
N ALA A 366 -3.12 -2.50 -3.08
CA ALA A 366 -2.44 -2.31 -1.82
C ALA A 366 -1.43 -3.43 -1.55
N ARG A 367 -0.38 -3.12 -0.78
CA ARG A 367 0.47 -4.14 -0.15
C ARG A 367 0.05 -4.30 1.31
N LEU A 368 -0.30 -5.52 1.70
CA LEU A 368 -0.77 -5.79 3.06
C LEU A 368 0.38 -6.04 4.04
N GLY A 369 1.50 -6.55 3.52
CA GLY A 369 2.74 -6.81 4.25
C GLY A 369 3.50 -7.99 3.61
N GLY A 370 4.82 -8.08 3.82
CA GLY A 370 5.60 -9.20 3.26
C GLY A 370 5.47 -9.31 1.73
N ASP A 371 5.06 -10.47 1.26
CA ASP A 371 4.75 -10.86 -0.12
C ASP A 371 3.25 -10.76 -0.48
N GLU A 372 2.42 -10.23 0.42
CA GLU A 372 0.97 -10.15 0.24
C GLU A 372 0.53 -8.80 -0.34
N PHE A 373 -0.25 -8.85 -1.41
CA PHE A 373 -0.93 -7.74 -2.05
C PHE A 373 -2.44 -7.96 -2.04
N ALA A 374 -3.21 -6.88 -2.12
CA ALA A 374 -4.65 -6.92 -2.28
C ALA A 374 -5.09 -5.93 -3.35
N ILE A 375 -6.08 -6.30 -4.13
CA ILE A 375 -6.63 -5.48 -5.21
C ILE A 375 -8.13 -5.40 -5.01
N LEU A 376 -8.66 -4.19 -5.08
CA LEU A 376 -10.09 -3.90 -5.00
C LEU A 376 -10.53 -3.43 -6.38
N LEU A 377 -11.43 -4.20 -6.99
CA LEU A 377 -12.09 -3.85 -8.22
C LEU A 377 -13.42 -3.19 -7.88
N GLU A 378 -13.63 -1.99 -8.36
CA GLU A 378 -14.86 -1.22 -8.14
C GLU A 378 -15.72 -1.23 -9.40
N GLU A 379 -17.04 -1.11 -9.22
CA GLU A 379 -18.01 -1.00 -10.31
C GLU A 379 -18.01 -2.19 -11.30
N ILE A 380 -17.72 -3.38 -10.81
CA ILE A 380 -17.90 -4.60 -11.61
C ILE A 380 -19.39 -4.89 -11.81
N ASN A 381 -19.77 -5.51 -12.92
CA ASN A 381 -21.15 -5.93 -13.17
C ASN A 381 -21.36 -7.42 -12.92
N HIS A 382 -20.34 -8.23 -13.20
CA HIS A 382 -20.36 -9.68 -13.12
C HIS A 382 -19.03 -10.22 -12.59
N LEU A 383 -19.08 -11.44 -12.01
CA LEU A 383 -17.89 -12.17 -11.55
C LEU A 383 -16.85 -12.35 -12.66
N ASP A 384 -17.28 -12.52 -13.91
CA ASP A 384 -16.40 -12.71 -15.05
C ASP A 384 -15.38 -11.56 -15.24
N GLU A 385 -15.76 -10.31 -14.91
CA GLU A 385 -14.83 -9.18 -14.96
C GLU A 385 -13.68 -9.35 -13.95
N ALA A 386 -13.98 -9.83 -12.74
CA ALA A 386 -12.95 -10.10 -11.73
C ALA A 386 -12.04 -11.28 -12.14
N ILE A 387 -12.60 -12.30 -12.78
CA ILE A 387 -11.85 -13.43 -13.33
C ILE A 387 -10.91 -12.99 -14.45
N GLU A 388 -11.36 -12.12 -15.36
CA GLU A 388 -10.52 -11.58 -16.43
C GLU A 388 -9.35 -10.76 -15.87
N VAL A 389 -9.60 -9.95 -14.85
CA VAL A 389 -8.52 -9.20 -14.17
C VAL A 389 -7.55 -10.17 -13.48
N ALA A 390 -8.03 -11.21 -12.78
CA ALA A 390 -7.17 -12.22 -12.16
C ALA A 390 -6.27 -12.93 -13.20
N LYS A 391 -6.82 -13.34 -14.35
CA LYS A 391 -6.04 -13.93 -15.46
C LYS A 391 -4.99 -12.98 -16.02
N ARG A 392 -5.34 -11.70 -16.18
CA ARG A 392 -4.42 -10.67 -16.66
C ARG A 392 -3.27 -10.44 -15.67
N LEU A 393 -3.58 -10.37 -14.39
CA LEU A 393 -2.59 -10.23 -13.33
C LEU A 393 -1.63 -11.43 -13.32
N GLN A 394 -2.16 -12.65 -13.41
CA GLN A 394 -1.36 -13.88 -13.49
C GLN A 394 -0.34 -13.82 -14.64
N ALA A 395 -0.83 -13.53 -15.86
CA ALA A 395 0.00 -13.46 -17.06
C ALA A 395 1.04 -12.32 -17.01
N GLU A 396 0.73 -11.20 -16.37
CA GLU A 396 1.69 -10.10 -16.20
C GLU A 396 2.77 -10.45 -15.16
N ILE A 397 2.37 -11.10 -14.07
CA ILE A 397 3.29 -11.55 -13.02
C ILE A 397 4.27 -12.55 -13.61
N GLU A 398 3.84 -13.57 -14.37
CA GLU A 398 4.70 -14.65 -14.90
C GLU A 398 5.83 -14.22 -15.83
N LYS A 399 5.84 -12.97 -16.32
CA LYS A 399 6.90 -12.48 -17.20
C LYS A 399 8.27 -12.52 -16.49
N PRO A 400 9.38 -12.87 -17.16
CA PRO A 400 10.70 -12.88 -16.53
C PRO A 400 11.10 -11.50 -15.98
N LEU A 401 11.77 -11.47 -14.82
CA LEU A 401 12.33 -10.27 -14.21
C LEU A 401 13.85 -10.36 -14.22
N VAL A 402 14.52 -9.39 -14.84
CA VAL A 402 15.99 -9.29 -14.80
C VAL A 402 16.39 -8.36 -13.67
N LEU A 403 16.92 -8.91 -12.58
CA LEU A 403 17.39 -8.17 -11.41
C LEU A 403 18.88 -8.43 -11.18
N ASN A 404 19.70 -7.38 -11.25
CA ASN A 404 21.16 -7.46 -11.06
C ASN A 404 21.86 -8.52 -11.94
N GLY A 405 21.33 -8.78 -13.14
CA GLY A 405 21.86 -9.78 -14.07
C GLY A 405 21.34 -11.20 -13.88
N TYR A 406 20.50 -11.45 -12.86
CA TYR A 406 19.77 -12.71 -12.70
C TYR A 406 18.39 -12.61 -13.36
N GLU A 407 17.99 -13.67 -14.06
CA GLU A 407 16.64 -13.81 -14.62
C GLU A 407 15.79 -14.63 -13.64
N LEU A 408 14.73 -14.02 -13.12
CA LEU A 408 13.80 -14.61 -12.15
C LEU A 408 12.44 -14.82 -12.81
N PHE A 409 11.78 -15.92 -12.46
CA PHE A 409 10.45 -16.29 -12.94
C PHE A 409 9.46 -16.22 -11.78
N PRO A 410 8.92 -15.02 -11.48
CA PRO A 410 7.88 -14.85 -10.46
C PRO A 410 6.61 -15.64 -10.78
N SER A 411 5.93 -16.13 -9.75
CA SER A 411 4.54 -16.59 -9.83
C SER A 411 3.76 -16.11 -8.60
N ALA A 412 2.44 -16.11 -8.69
CA ALA A 412 1.55 -15.74 -7.59
C ALA A 412 0.33 -16.66 -7.51
N SER A 413 -0.17 -16.82 -6.29
CA SER A 413 -1.47 -17.43 -6.03
C SER A 413 -2.49 -16.33 -5.71
N ILE A 414 -3.65 -16.35 -6.39
CA ILE A 414 -4.65 -15.28 -6.30
C ILE A 414 -5.99 -15.83 -5.79
N GLY A 415 -6.63 -15.14 -4.85
CA GLY A 415 -7.95 -15.48 -4.33
C GLY A 415 -8.94 -14.37 -4.60
N VAL A 416 -10.09 -14.69 -5.17
CA VAL A 416 -11.10 -13.71 -5.58
C VAL A 416 -12.35 -13.84 -4.71
N ALA A 417 -12.82 -12.76 -4.10
CA ALA A 417 -14.11 -12.72 -3.40
C ALA A 417 -14.96 -11.54 -3.91
N THR A 418 -16.24 -11.79 -4.17
CA THR A 418 -17.17 -10.83 -4.79
C THR A 418 -18.27 -10.40 -3.84
N SER A 419 -18.75 -9.17 -4.00
CA SER A 419 -19.71 -8.56 -3.09
C SER A 419 -21.11 -9.19 -3.04
N ASP A 420 -21.45 -10.01 -4.04
CA ASP A 420 -22.73 -10.74 -4.14
C ASP A 420 -22.93 -11.76 -3.00
N LEU A 421 -21.87 -12.10 -2.28
CA LEU A 421 -21.90 -12.94 -1.08
C LEU A 421 -22.40 -12.21 0.18
N GLY A 422 -22.67 -10.90 0.11
CA GLY A 422 -23.37 -10.17 1.17
C GLY A 422 -22.54 -9.90 2.43
N TYR A 423 -21.32 -9.38 2.27
CA TYR A 423 -20.41 -9.08 3.37
C TYR A 423 -20.88 -7.95 4.29
N GLN A 424 -20.70 -8.12 5.61
CA GLN A 424 -21.02 -7.10 6.62
C GLN A 424 -19.79 -6.40 7.18
N SER A 425 -18.60 -6.99 6.97
CA SER A 425 -17.34 -6.40 7.43
C SER A 425 -16.20 -6.65 6.44
N VAL A 426 -15.21 -5.77 6.49
CA VAL A 426 -13.99 -5.86 5.66
C VAL A 426 -13.20 -7.13 5.97
N ASP A 427 -13.18 -7.55 7.23
CA ASP A 427 -12.45 -8.74 7.65
C ASP A 427 -13.09 -10.02 7.10
N GLU A 428 -14.40 -10.04 6.85
CA GLU A 428 -15.06 -11.19 6.22
C GLU A 428 -14.65 -11.38 4.76
N ILE A 429 -14.71 -10.31 3.94
CA ILE A 429 -14.33 -10.40 2.52
C ILE A 429 -12.83 -10.65 2.35
N LEU A 430 -11.98 -10.04 3.17
CA LEU A 430 -10.55 -10.30 3.15
C LEU A 430 -10.24 -11.76 3.54
N ARG A 431 -10.91 -12.30 4.55
CA ARG A 431 -10.73 -13.70 4.96
C ARG A 431 -11.17 -14.68 3.88
N ASP A 432 -12.25 -14.37 3.18
CA ASP A 432 -12.77 -15.22 2.11
C ASP A 432 -11.86 -15.16 0.86
N ALA A 433 -11.36 -13.97 0.51
CA ALA A 433 -10.37 -13.82 -0.55
C ALA A 433 -9.05 -14.55 -0.21
N ASP A 434 -8.58 -14.44 1.03
CA ASP A 434 -7.43 -15.17 1.57
C ASP A 434 -7.65 -16.70 1.52
N THR A 435 -8.84 -17.15 1.94
CA THR A 435 -9.24 -18.57 1.82
C THR A 435 -9.17 -19.07 0.39
N ALA A 436 -9.60 -18.25 -0.58
CA ALA A 436 -9.50 -18.61 -1.98
C ALA A 436 -8.07 -18.65 -2.50
N MET A 437 -7.25 -17.68 -2.10
CA MET A 437 -5.83 -17.64 -2.45
C MET A 437 -5.11 -18.89 -1.89
N TYR A 438 -5.42 -19.28 -0.66
CA TYR A 438 -4.88 -20.50 -0.07
C TYR A 438 -5.30 -21.76 -0.84
N GLN A 439 -6.55 -21.84 -1.30
CA GLN A 439 -6.98 -22.95 -2.15
C GLN A 439 -6.23 -22.97 -3.50
N ALA A 440 -5.92 -21.80 -4.07
CA ALA A 440 -5.10 -21.72 -5.28
C ALA A 440 -3.67 -22.25 -5.03
N LYS A 441 -3.11 -22.01 -3.83
CA LYS A 441 -1.81 -22.59 -3.42
C LYS A 441 -1.87 -24.12 -3.34
N LEU A 442 -2.93 -24.67 -2.72
CA LEU A 442 -3.10 -26.12 -2.60
C LEU A 442 -3.30 -26.82 -3.95
N SER A 443 -3.98 -26.16 -4.89
CA SER A 443 -4.26 -26.70 -6.21
C SER A 443 -3.07 -26.64 -7.18
N GLY A 444 -1.87 -26.24 -6.73
CA GLY A 444 -0.65 -26.21 -7.56
C GLY A 444 0.09 -24.87 -7.65
N ARG A 445 -0.37 -23.82 -6.95
CA ARG A 445 0.17 -22.44 -7.03
C ARG A 445 0.07 -21.85 -8.45
N ALA A 446 0.62 -20.65 -8.67
CA ALA A 446 0.63 -19.98 -9.97
C ALA A 446 -0.76 -19.90 -10.67
N GLN A 447 -1.82 -19.74 -9.89
CA GLN A 447 -3.19 -19.71 -10.39
C GLN A 447 -4.09 -18.87 -9.49
N PHE A 448 -5.33 -18.69 -9.91
CA PHE A 448 -6.36 -18.05 -9.10
C PHE A 448 -7.48 -19.03 -8.71
N ALA A 449 -8.14 -18.76 -7.59
CA ALA A 449 -9.40 -19.41 -7.23
C ALA A 449 -10.45 -18.36 -6.84
N VAL A 450 -11.71 -18.64 -7.17
CA VAL A 450 -12.84 -17.80 -6.78
C VAL A 450 -13.49 -18.40 -5.56
N PHE A 451 -13.67 -17.59 -4.53
CA PHE A 451 -14.30 -17.99 -3.29
C PHE A 451 -15.74 -18.46 -3.52
N ASN A 452 -16.10 -19.54 -2.83
CA ASN A 452 -17.47 -19.99 -2.69
C ASN A 452 -17.69 -20.54 -1.27
N ASP A 453 -18.96 -20.72 -0.88
CA ASP A 453 -19.31 -21.18 0.48
C ASP A 453 -18.71 -22.55 0.86
N HIS A 454 -18.43 -23.41 -0.13
CA HIS A 454 -17.77 -24.69 0.13
C HIS A 454 -16.33 -24.50 0.66
N MET A 455 -15.62 -23.50 0.13
CA MET A 455 -14.25 -23.17 0.53
C MET A 455 -14.18 -22.64 1.97
N ARG A 456 -15.22 -21.93 2.45
CA ARG A 456 -15.31 -21.50 3.86
C ARG A 456 -15.28 -22.68 4.82
N ASN A 457 -15.99 -23.75 4.46
CA ASN A 457 -16.04 -24.96 5.27
C ASN A 457 -14.70 -25.70 5.20
N GLN A 458 -14.12 -25.82 4.01
CA GLN A 458 -12.78 -26.40 3.82
C GLN A 458 -11.68 -25.65 4.60
N ALA A 459 -11.69 -24.32 4.64
CA ALA A 459 -10.67 -23.56 5.39
C ALA A 459 -10.77 -23.77 6.91
N LYS A 460 -11.98 -23.80 7.46
CA LYS A 460 -12.21 -24.19 8.87
C LYS A 460 -11.74 -25.62 9.12
N ASP A 461 -12.01 -26.50 8.17
CA ASP A 461 -11.58 -27.89 8.22
C ASP A 461 -10.06 -28.03 8.16
N ASN A 462 -9.36 -27.20 7.39
CA ASN A 462 -7.91 -27.19 7.28
C ASN A 462 -7.24 -26.63 8.56
N LEU A 463 -7.79 -25.57 9.16
CA LEU A 463 -7.29 -25.06 10.45
C LEU A 463 -7.36 -26.10 11.57
N LYS A 464 -8.44 -26.88 11.62
CA LYS A 464 -8.54 -28.03 12.54
C LYS A 464 -7.49 -29.09 12.20
N LEU A 465 -7.37 -29.43 10.92
CA LEU A 465 -6.44 -30.44 10.42
C LEU A 465 -4.98 -30.16 10.81
N ASN A 466 -4.56 -28.89 10.83
CA ASN A 466 -3.24 -28.46 11.32
C ASN A 466 -2.98 -28.84 12.79
N GLY A 467 -3.97 -28.60 13.66
CA GLY A 467 -3.90 -29.00 15.07
C GLY A 467 -3.99 -30.52 15.24
N ASP A 468 -4.73 -31.19 14.35
CA ASP A 468 -4.89 -32.63 14.34
C ASP A 468 -3.61 -33.35 13.91
N LEU A 469 -2.88 -32.86 12.90
CA LEU A 469 -1.65 -33.47 12.38
C LEU A 469 -0.56 -33.63 13.45
N LYS A 470 -0.32 -32.61 14.27
CA LYS A 470 0.65 -32.71 15.39
C LYS A 470 0.25 -33.76 16.41
N ARG A 471 -1.06 -33.89 16.67
CA ARG A 471 -1.60 -34.90 17.59
C ARG A 471 -1.56 -36.29 16.97
N ALA A 472 -1.76 -36.40 15.66
CA ALA A 472 -1.78 -37.67 14.92
C ALA A 472 -0.45 -38.42 15.01
N ILE A 473 0.69 -37.71 14.94
CA ILE A 473 2.02 -38.29 15.13
C ILE A 473 2.13 -38.90 16.54
N GLN A 474 1.74 -38.14 17.57
CA GLN A 474 1.81 -38.57 18.98
C GLN A 474 0.85 -39.72 19.31
N LYS A 475 -0.33 -39.72 18.69
CA LYS A 475 -1.39 -40.71 18.91
C LYS A 475 -1.31 -41.92 17.99
N GLN A 476 -0.27 -42.02 17.16
CA GLN A 476 -0.08 -43.11 16.21
C GLN A 476 -1.31 -43.31 15.30
N GLU A 477 -1.83 -42.22 14.73
CA GLU A 477 -3.02 -42.24 13.86
C GLU A 477 -2.67 -42.50 12.38
N PHE A 478 -1.38 -42.47 12.02
CA PHE A 478 -0.94 -42.83 10.67
C PHE A 478 -0.86 -44.35 10.47
N ARG A 479 -1.11 -44.79 9.24
CA ARG A 479 -1.00 -46.18 8.78
C ARG A 479 -0.32 -46.21 7.42
N LEU A 480 0.43 -47.27 7.16
CA LEU A 480 0.91 -47.59 5.82
C LEU A 480 -0.02 -48.60 5.17
N MET A 481 -0.40 -48.32 3.93
CA MET A 481 -1.00 -49.29 3.02
C MET A 481 0.03 -49.67 1.97
N TYR A 482 -0.12 -50.85 1.38
CA TYR A 482 0.89 -51.45 0.52
C TYR A 482 0.26 -51.78 -0.83
N GLN A 483 0.75 -51.16 -1.90
CA GLN A 483 0.30 -51.47 -3.26
C GLN A 483 1.32 -52.37 -3.96
N PRO A 484 0.91 -53.53 -4.53
CA PRO A 484 1.85 -54.50 -5.07
C PRO A 484 2.51 -54.00 -6.37
N ILE A 485 3.81 -54.26 -6.49
CA ILE A 485 4.59 -54.05 -7.71
C ILE A 485 4.92 -55.42 -8.30
N VAL A 486 4.57 -55.62 -9.56
CA VAL A 486 4.65 -56.92 -10.24
C VAL A 486 5.67 -56.87 -11.38
N ASN A 487 6.52 -57.90 -11.48
CA ASN A 487 7.35 -58.09 -12.67
C ASN A 487 6.48 -58.53 -13.85
N LEU A 488 6.39 -57.73 -14.90
CA LEU A 488 5.44 -57.98 -15.99
C LEU A 488 5.81 -59.18 -16.86
N LYS A 489 7.09 -59.54 -16.90
CA LYS A 489 7.59 -60.71 -17.66
C LYS A 489 7.35 -62.02 -16.92
N ARG A 490 7.68 -62.07 -15.63
CA ARG A 490 7.59 -63.27 -14.78
C ARG A 490 6.24 -63.40 -14.09
N GLN A 491 5.45 -62.33 -14.08
CA GLN A 491 4.16 -62.21 -13.39
C GLN A 491 4.28 -62.57 -11.91
N LYS A 492 5.35 -62.11 -11.27
CA LYS A 492 5.61 -62.33 -9.84
C LYS A 492 5.61 -61.01 -9.09
N LEU A 493 5.09 -61.04 -7.87
CA LEU A 493 5.25 -59.94 -6.91
C LEU A 493 6.74 -59.72 -6.64
N VAL A 494 7.20 -58.47 -6.76
CA VAL A 494 8.59 -58.06 -6.52
C VAL A 494 8.71 -57.00 -5.43
N GLY A 495 7.62 -56.59 -4.81
CA GLY A 495 7.64 -55.58 -3.77
C GLY A 495 6.31 -54.90 -3.58
N PHE A 496 6.33 -53.89 -2.72
CA PHE A 496 5.19 -53.02 -2.49
C PHE A 496 5.63 -51.55 -2.48
N GLU A 497 4.77 -50.67 -2.95
CA GLU A 497 4.85 -49.25 -2.60
C GLU A 497 4.13 -49.01 -1.27
N ALA A 498 4.82 -48.39 -0.32
CA ALA A 498 4.28 -47.99 0.98
C ALA A 498 3.61 -46.62 0.87
N LEU A 499 2.29 -46.62 0.95
CA LEU A 499 1.43 -45.46 0.79
C LEU A 499 0.84 -45.06 2.14
N ILE A 500 1.21 -43.87 2.61
CA ILE A 500 0.72 -43.36 3.88
C ILE A 500 -0.78 -43.03 3.81
N ARG A 501 -1.48 -43.34 4.90
CA ARG A 501 -2.87 -42.96 5.18
C ARG A 501 -2.96 -42.42 6.60
N TRP A 502 -3.91 -41.52 6.82
CA TRP A 502 -4.19 -41.01 8.16
C TRP A 502 -5.58 -41.46 8.60
N LEU A 503 -5.63 -42.26 9.66
CA LEU A 503 -6.88 -42.65 10.31
C LEU A 503 -7.32 -41.53 11.26
N HIS A 504 -7.95 -40.52 10.70
CA HIS A 504 -8.44 -39.37 11.46
C HIS A 504 -9.67 -39.77 12.32
N PRO A 505 -9.72 -39.41 13.62
CA PRO A 505 -10.82 -39.79 14.51
C PRO A 505 -12.22 -39.44 13.99
N ASP A 506 -12.37 -38.21 13.47
CA ASP A 506 -13.66 -37.70 13.01
C ASP A 506 -13.92 -37.87 11.50
N ARG A 507 -12.87 -37.96 10.66
CA ARG A 507 -12.96 -37.96 9.19
C ARG A 507 -12.72 -39.32 8.55
N GLY A 508 -12.37 -40.33 9.34
CA GLY A 508 -12.04 -41.65 8.84
C GLY A 508 -10.68 -41.67 8.15
N LEU A 509 -10.53 -42.51 7.13
CA LEU A 509 -9.26 -42.75 6.45
C LEU A 509 -9.00 -41.69 5.38
N LEU A 510 -8.06 -40.79 5.65
CA LEU A 510 -7.62 -39.74 4.73
C LEU A 510 -6.44 -40.21 3.87
N GLY A 511 -6.45 -39.76 2.60
CA GLY A 511 -5.38 -40.00 1.64
C GLY A 511 -4.28 -38.95 1.71
N PRO A 512 -3.12 -39.17 1.07
CA PRO A 512 -2.00 -38.24 1.11
C PRO A 512 -2.37 -36.85 0.56
N HIS A 513 -3.21 -36.75 -0.47
CA HIS A 513 -3.67 -35.45 -1.01
C HIS A 513 -4.42 -34.58 0.02
N ASP A 514 -5.03 -35.19 1.04
CA ASP A 514 -5.81 -34.46 2.04
C ASP A 514 -4.94 -33.75 3.08
N PHE A 515 -3.71 -34.24 3.34
CA PHE A 515 -2.90 -33.76 4.46
C PHE A 515 -1.42 -33.51 4.15
N ILE A 516 -0.85 -34.09 3.09
CA ILE A 516 0.56 -33.90 2.73
C ILE A 516 0.87 -32.43 2.41
N PRO A 517 0.09 -31.71 1.55
CA PRO A 517 0.38 -30.31 1.25
C PRO A 517 0.47 -29.43 2.50
N GLN A 518 -0.44 -29.67 3.45
CA GLN A 518 -0.45 -28.95 4.72
C GLN A 518 0.74 -29.33 5.61
N SER A 519 1.10 -30.62 5.66
CA SER A 519 2.28 -31.08 6.41
C SER A 519 3.59 -30.54 5.85
N GLU A 520 3.66 -30.31 4.54
CA GLU A 520 4.81 -29.66 3.92
C GLU A 520 4.88 -28.21 4.35
N GLU A 521 3.79 -27.45 4.26
CA GLU A 521 3.77 -26.04 4.62
C GLU A 521 4.17 -25.78 6.08
N ASN A 522 3.63 -26.58 7.01
CA ASN A 522 3.91 -26.44 8.44
C ASN A 522 5.21 -27.15 8.91
N GLY A 523 5.90 -27.87 8.01
CA GLY A 523 7.17 -28.54 8.27
C GLY A 523 7.06 -29.91 8.96
N LEU A 524 5.85 -30.41 9.23
CA LEU A 524 5.64 -31.74 9.83
C LEU A 524 5.93 -32.89 8.88
N ILE A 525 6.05 -32.63 7.57
CA ILE A 525 6.34 -33.66 6.57
C ILE A 525 7.62 -34.44 6.88
N THR A 526 8.64 -33.81 7.47
CA THR A 526 9.89 -34.50 7.84
C THR A 526 9.67 -35.52 8.94
N GLU A 527 8.88 -35.19 9.97
CA GLU A 527 8.52 -36.12 11.05
C GLU A 527 7.63 -37.26 10.56
N ILE A 528 6.62 -36.94 9.74
CA ILE A 528 5.71 -37.92 9.14
C ILE A 528 6.47 -38.86 8.21
N GLY A 529 7.36 -38.32 7.40
CA GLY A 529 8.18 -39.08 6.46
C GLY A 529 9.20 -39.99 7.17
N TYR A 530 9.81 -39.52 8.26
CA TYR A 530 10.65 -40.38 9.12
C TYR A 530 9.83 -41.52 9.75
N TRP A 531 8.62 -41.23 10.25
CA TRP A 531 7.71 -42.25 10.75
C TRP A 531 7.34 -43.28 9.68
N ALA A 532 7.09 -42.84 8.44
CA ALA A 532 6.79 -43.73 7.32
C ALA A 532 7.98 -44.62 6.96
N LEU A 533 9.19 -44.05 6.86
CA LEU A 533 10.44 -44.79 6.65
C LEU A 533 10.67 -45.85 7.72
N GLN A 534 10.54 -45.47 8.99
CA GLN A 534 10.71 -46.39 10.11
C GLN A 534 9.68 -47.53 10.08
N SER A 535 8.41 -47.20 9.83
CA SER A 535 7.31 -48.17 9.80
C SER A 535 7.47 -49.17 8.63
N ALA A 536 7.89 -48.68 7.46
CA ALA A 536 8.17 -49.53 6.31
C ALA A 536 9.36 -50.46 6.55
N CYS A 537 10.45 -49.95 7.14
CA CYS A 537 11.61 -50.76 7.52
C CYS A 537 11.24 -51.85 8.53
N GLN A 538 10.48 -51.48 9.57
CA GLN A 538 9.99 -52.43 10.56
C GLN A 538 9.12 -53.53 9.92
N GLN A 539 8.24 -53.14 9.00
CA GLN A 539 7.38 -54.10 8.31
C GLN A 539 8.17 -55.04 7.43
N LEU A 540 9.13 -54.52 6.65
CA LEU A 540 10.00 -55.34 5.82
C LEU A 540 10.82 -56.33 6.65
N ALA A 541 11.34 -55.90 7.80
CA ALA A 541 12.07 -56.80 8.70
C ALA A 541 11.18 -57.93 9.22
N THR A 542 9.92 -57.61 9.55
CA THR A 542 8.91 -58.59 9.93
C THR A 542 8.65 -59.58 8.79
N TRP A 543 8.48 -59.10 7.56
CA TRP A 543 8.30 -59.96 6.39
C TRP A 543 9.53 -60.82 6.09
N ASN A 544 10.74 -60.28 6.17
CA ASN A 544 12.00 -61.03 6.01
C ASN A 544 12.15 -62.14 7.06
N HIS A 545 11.66 -61.91 8.29
CA HIS A 545 11.73 -62.91 9.35
C HIS A 545 10.74 -64.06 9.16
N HIS A 546 9.53 -63.76 8.68
CA HIS A 546 8.44 -64.74 8.58
C HIS A 546 8.34 -65.42 7.22
N PHE A 547 8.83 -64.81 6.14
CA PHE A 547 8.65 -65.30 4.77
C PHE A 547 9.96 -65.40 4.00
N LYS A 548 10.03 -66.37 3.08
CA LYS A 548 11.10 -66.44 2.09
C LYS A 548 10.72 -65.57 0.90
N LEU A 549 11.13 -64.31 0.94
CA LEU A 549 10.86 -63.34 -0.11
C LEU A 549 11.65 -63.65 -1.39
N GLU A 550 11.10 -63.30 -2.55
CA GLU A 550 11.80 -63.45 -3.83
C GLU A 550 13.07 -62.58 -3.85
N PRO A 551 14.14 -63.02 -4.53
CA PRO A 551 15.34 -62.20 -4.74
C PRO A 551 14.99 -60.87 -5.40
N GLY A 552 15.41 -59.76 -4.79
CA GLY A 552 15.10 -58.40 -5.25
C GLY A 552 13.78 -57.85 -4.74
N PHE A 553 13.11 -58.52 -3.80
CA PHE A 553 11.94 -57.98 -3.11
C PHE A 553 12.30 -56.69 -2.35
N ALA A 554 11.55 -55.62 -2.59
CA ALA A 554 11.78 -54.33 -1.97
C ALA A 554 10.48 -53.61 -1.57
N ILE A 555 10.60 -52.67 -0.62
CA ILE A 555 9.55 -51.69 -0.34
C ILE A 555 9.97 -50.34 -0.91
N ASN A 556 9.08 -49.74 -1.69
CA ASN A 556 9.26 -48.40 -2.21
C ASN A 556 8.60 -47.38 -1.28
N ILE A 557 9.28 -46.27 -1.00
CA ILE A 557 8.87 -45.25 -0.02
C ILE A 557 9.03 -43.87 -0.63
N ASN A 558 7.94 -43.11 -0.66
CA ASN A 558 7.91 -41.74 -1.17
C ASN A 558 8.68 -40.76 -0.26
N ILE A 559 9.47 -39.87 -0.86
CA ILE A 559 10.27 -38.85 -0.18
C ILE A 559 9.88 -37.45 -0.68
N SER A 560 9.54 -36.57 0.24
CA SER A 560 9.23 -35.16 -0.07
C SER A 560 10.47 -34.31 -0.34
N ALA A 561 10.27 -33.14 -0.95
CA ALA A 561 11.36 -32.18 -1.24
C ALA A 561 12.09 -31.75 0.04
N LYS A 562 11.34 -31.53 1.12
CA LYS A 562 11.89 -31.11 2.42
C LYS A 562 12.74 -32.21 3.06
N GLN A 563 12.35 -33.47 2.91
CA GLN A 563 13.16 -34.60 3.39
C GLN A 563 14.41 -34.79 2.55
N LEU A 564 14.32 -34.65 1.21
CA LEU A 564 15.50 -34.75 0.36
C LEU A 564 16.51 -33.64 0.70
N ALA A 565 16.04 -32.44 1.02
CA ALA A 565 16.90 -31.35 1.46
C ALA A 565 17.45 -31.49 2.88
N ASP A 566 16.99 -32.46 3.68
CA ASP A 566 17.44 -32.68 5.06
C ASP A 566 18.82 -33.38 5.05
N PRO A 567 19.88 -32.74 5.58
CA PRO A 567 21.22 -33.34 5.63
C PRO A 567 21.27 -34.65 6.43
N SER A 568 20.32 -34.88 7.35
CA SER A 568 20.27 -36.06 8.19
C SER A 568 19.58 -37.27 7.55
N LEU A 569 19.00 -37.12 6.35
CA LEU A 569 18.23 -38.19 5.69
C LEU A 569 19.02 -39.49 5.54
N VAL A 570 20.25 -39.38 5.01
CA VAL A 570 21.12 -40.53 4.72
C VAL A 570 21.51 -41.25 6.01
N ASP A 571 21.95 -40.50 7.03
CA ASP A 571 22.32 -41.03 8.35
C ASP A 571 21.12 -41.72 9.03
N ASN A 572 19.94 -41.11 8.95
CA ASN A 572 18.71 -41.68 9.50
C ASN A 572 18.36 -43.02 8.83
N ILE A 573 18.50 -43.11 7.51
CA ILE A 573 18.27 -44.37 6.77
C ILE A 573 19.28 -45.42 7.19
N GLU A 574 20.58 -45.07 7.29
CA GLU A 574 21.62 -45.99 7.73
C GLU A 574 21.31 -46.55 9.12
N VAL A 575 20.89 -45.70 10.06
CA VAL A 575 20.47 -46.10 11.41
C VAL A 575 19.28 -47.07 11.37
N LEU A 576 18.28 -46.83 10.52
CA LEU A 576 17.13 -47.72 10.39
C LEU A 576 17.52 -49.08 9.78
N LEU A 577 18.35 -49.08 8.74
CA LEU A 577 18.86 -50.30 8.11
C LEU A 577 19.63 -51.16 9.12
N MET A 578 20.51 -50.55 9.91
CA MET A 578 21.25 -51.24 10.98
C MET A 578 20.31 -51.75 12.09
N ARG A 579 19.38 -50.91 12.55
CA ARG A 579 18.44 -51.25 13.64
C ARG A 579 17.59 -52.47 13.30
N TYR A 580 17.11 -52.56 12.05
CA TYR A 580 16.21 -53.62 11.62
C TYR A 580 16.91 -54.76 10.86
N GLY A 581 18.24 -54.69 10.69
CA GLY A 581 19.04 -55.73 10.02
C GLY A 581 18.67 -55.94 8.56
N LEU A 582 18.33 -54.87 7.85
CA LEU A 582 17.83 -54.92 6.48
C LEU A 582 18.97 -54.88 5.46
N ASN A 583 18.80 -55.59 4.34
CA ASN A 583 19.65 -55.39 3.18
C ASN A 583 19.26 -54.06 2.50
N PRO A 584 20.19 -53.10 2.31
CA PRO A 584 19.89 -51.80 1.73
C PRO A 584 19.15 -51.86 0.38
N CYS A 585 19.44 -52.88 -0.45
CA CYS A 585 18.80 -53.05 -1.76
C CYS A 585 17.29 -53.36 -1.69
N GLN A 586 16.77 -53.67 -0.51
CA GLN A 586 15.34 -53.92 -0.29
C GLN A 586 14.56 -52.64 0.04
N ILE A 587 15.23 -51.49 0.14
CA ILE A 587 14.60 -50.18 0.29
C ILE A 587 14.80 -49.41 -1.01
N LYS A 588 13.69 -48.92 -1.58
CA LYS A 588 13.74 -47.97 -2.70
C LYS A 588 13.09 -46.66 -2.29
N LEU A 589 13.75 -45.56 -2.57
CA LEU A 589 13.19 -44.23 -2.36
C LEU A 589 12.59 -43.72 -3.66
N GLU A 590 11.35 -43.25 -3.59
CA GLU A 590 10.63 -42.65 -4.71
C GLU A 590 10.62 -41.13 -4.55
N ILE A 591 11.06 -40.44 -5.59
CA ILE A 591 11.21 -38.98 -5.59
C ILE A 591 10.67 -38.47 -6.91
N THR A 592 9.72 -37.54 -6.85
CA THR A 592 9.10 -37.01 -8.07
C THR A 592 10.10 -36.23 -8.92
N GLU A 593 9.89 -36.27 -10.23
CA GLU A 593 10.74 -35.58 -11.21
C GLU A 593 10.95 -34.10 -10.87
N SER A 594 9.88 -33.39 -10.53
CA SER A 594 9.91 -31.96 -10.21
C SER A 594 10.86 -31.66 -9.04
N ILE A 595 10.85 -32.47 -7.99
CA ILE A 595 11.71 -32.30 -6.80
C ILE A 595 13.19 -32.44 -7.18
N VAL A 596 13.51 -33.41 -8.04
CA VAL A 596 14.89 -33.66 -8.49
C VAL A 596 15.39 -32.52 -9.37
N MET A 597 14.51 -31.94 -10.20
CA MET A 597 14.89 -30.84 -11.10
C MET A 597 15.03 -29.50 -10.38
N GLU A 598 14.32 -29.26 -9.27
CA GLU A 598 14.44 -28.02 -8.49
C GLU A 598 15.85 -27.78 -7.93
N ASN A 599 16.58 -28.85 -7.57
CA ASN A 599 17.97 -28.76 -7.07
C ASN A 599 18.81 -29.97 -7.48
N SER A 600 19.13 -30.04 -8.77
CA SER A 600 19.76 -31.21 -9.40
C SER A 600 21.13 -31.60 -8.83
N GLU A 601 22.02 -30.63 -8.56
CA GLU A 601 23.36 -30.93 -8.02
C GLU A 601 23.29 -31.47 -6.58
N SER A 602 22.40 -30.91 -5.74
CA SER A 602 22.18 -31.42 -4.39
C SER A 602 21.59 -32.83 -4.42
N ALA A 603 20.61 -33.07 -5.30
CA ALA A 603 20.01 -34.39 -5.48
C ALA A 603 21.05 -35.43 -5.96
N ILE A 604 21.93 -35.08 -6.91
CA ILE A 604 23.03 -35.96 -7.35
C ILE A 604 23.94 -36.34 -6.18
N ALA A 605 24.31 -35.38 -5.32
CA ALA A 605 25.16 -35.65 -4.18
C ALA A 605 24.51 -36.64 -3.20
N ILE A 606 23.23 -36.45 -2.89
CA ILE A 606 22.47 -37.32 -1.99
C ILE A 606 22.27 -38.71 -2.61
N PHE A 607 21.94 -38.80 -3.90
CA PHE A 607 21.73 -40.10 -4.55
C PHE A 607 23.02 -40.92 -4.60
N ASN A 608 24.17 -40.28 -4.77
CA ASN A 608 25.47 -40.96 -4.66
C ASN A 608 25.72 -41.50 -3.25
N GLN A 609 25.33 -40.77 -2.20
CA GLN A 609 25.44 -41.25 -0.82
C GLN A 609 24.50 -42.45 -0.57
N LEU A 610 23.24 -42.36 -1.01
CA LEU A 610 22.27 -43.46 -0.93
C LEU A 610 22.74 -44.71 -1.70
N ARG A 611 23.28 -44.51 -2.91
CA ARG A 611 23.86 -45.60 -3.70
C ARG A 611 25.08 -46.23 -3.03
N THR A 612 25.89 -45.45 -2.32
CA THR A 612 27.03 -45.95 -1.54
C THR A 612 26.56 -46.80 -0.35
N LEU A 613 25.44 -46.44 0.28
CA LEU A 613 24.77 -47.28 1.28
C LEU A 613 24.14 -48.53 0.66
N GLY A 614 23.86 -48.53 -0.64
CA GLY A 614 23.18 -49.62 -1.36
C GLY A 614 21.65 -49.47 -1.41
N VAL A 615 21.12 -48.31 -1.02
CA VAL A 615 19.69 -47.97 -1.14
C VAL A 615 19.39 -47.56 -2.58
N GLN A 616 18.27 -48.05 -3.12
CA GLN A 616 17.89 -47.76 -4.50
C GLN A 616 17.09 -46.46 -4.61
N VAL A 617 17.24 -45.75 -5.73
CA VAL A 617 16.49 -44.52 -6.01
C VAL A 617 15.66 -44.68 -7.28
N CYS A 618 14.38 -44.35 -7.18
CA CYS A 618 13.41 -44.34 -8.25
C CYS A 618 12.94 -42.91 -8.50
N ILE A 619 12.91 -42.49 -9.76
CA ILE A 619 12.25 -41.23 -10.14
C ILE A 619 10.78 -41.52 -10.41
N ASP A 620 9.91 -40.76 -9.72
CA ASP A 620 8.46 -40.87 -9.83
C ASP A 620 7.85 -39.77 -10.72
N ASP A 621 6.60 -39.97 -11.15
CA ASP A 621 5.82 -39.08 -12.02
C ASP A 621 6.52 -38.68 -13.34
N PHE A 622 7.39 -39.55 -13.87
CA PHE A 622 8.27 -39.21 -14.98
C PHE A 622 7.50 -38.90 -16.28
N GLY A 623 7.80 -37.75 -16.88
CA GLY A 623 7.20 -37.28 -18.14
C GLY A 623 6.14 -36.20 -17.96
N THR A 624 5.73 -35.90 -16.74
CA THR A 624 4.77 -34.82 -16.43
C THR A 624 5.43 -33.45 -16.24
N GLY A 625 6.77 -33.41 -16.09
CA GLY A 625 7.57 -32.20 -15.90
C GLY A 625 8.50 -31.85 -17.07
N TYR A 626 9.26 -30.76 -16.91
CA TYR A 626 10.30 -30.33 -17.87
C TYR A 626 11.60 -31.12 -17.66
N SER A 627 11.62 -32.38 -18.09
CA SER A 627 12.83 -33.20 -18.05
C SER A 627 13.95 -32.62 -18.92
N SER A 628 14.99 -32.11 -18.28
CA SER A 628 16.27 -31.89 -18.96
C SER A 628 16.95 -33.25 -19.11
N LEU A 629 16.75 -33.91 -20.26
CA LEU A 629 17.37 -35.21 -20.61
C LEU A 629 18.89 -35.25 -20.34
N SER A 630 19.56 -34.09 -20.40
CA SER A 630 20.98 -33.94 -20.05
C SER A 630 21.31 -34.24 -18.58
N TYR A 631 20.39 -33.97 -17.64
CA TYR A 631 20.59 -34.30 -16.23
C TYR A 631 20.24 -35.76 -15.91
N LEU A 632 19.28 -36.34 -16.64
CA LEU A 632 18.86 -37.72 -16.39
C LEU A 632 20.01 -38.72 -16.49
N ASN A 633 20.92 -38.53 -17.44
CA ASN A 633 22.12 -39.36 -17.61
C ASN A 633 23.16 -39.19 -16.48
N ARG A 634 23.03 -38.16 -15.64
CA ARG A 634 23.94 -37.89 -14.51
C ARG A 634 23.41 -38.44 -13.19
N PHE A 635 22.10 -38.67 -13.06
CA PHE A 635 21.52 -39.15 -11.81
C PHE A 635 21.85 -40.64 -11.61
N PRO A 636 22.39 -41.03 -10.44
CA PRO A 636 22.67 -42.43 -10.13
C PRO A 636 21.37 -43.13 -9.64
N ILE A 637 20.43 -43.30 -10.56
CA ILE A 637 19.10 -43.88 -10.31
C ILE A 637 19.00 -45.35 -10.76
N ASP A 638 18.07 -46.09 -10.18
CA ASP A 638 17.84 -47.51 -10.46
C ASP A 638 16.60 -47.75 -11.33
N ALA A 639 15.59 -46.88 -11.22
CA ALA A 639 14.36 -47.01 -11.98
C ALA A 639 13.67 -45.67 -12.29
N LEU A 640 12.83 -45.70 -13.33
CA LEU A 640 11.87 -44.64 -13.68
C LEU A 640 10.45 -45.21 -13.55
N LYS A 641 9.55 -44.47 -12.87
CA LYS A 641 8.12 -44.76 -12.82
C LYS A 641 7.40 -43.89 -13.85
N ILE A 642 6.65 -44.52 -14.75
CA ILE A 642 5.84 -43.84 -15.76
C ILE A 642 4.53 -43.44 -15.09
N ASP A 643 4.23 -42.14 -15.09
CA ASP A 643 3.00 -41.62 -14.51
C ASP A 643 1.74 -42.27 -15.13
N ARG A 644 0.72 -42.45 -14.28
CA ARG A 644 -0.54 -43.07 -14.66
C ARG A 644 -1.22 -42.39 -15.84
N SER A 645 -1.07 -41.07 -16.02
CA SER A 645 -1.78 -40.32 -17.08
C SER A 645 -1.42 -40.85 -18.47
N PHE A 646 -0.16 -41.21 -18.70
CA PHE A 646 0.30 -41.81 -19.96
C PHE A 646 -0.22 -43.23 -20.14
N VAL A 647 -0.27 -44.01 -19.06
CA VAL A 647 -0.75 -45.40 -19.09
C VAL A 647 -2.26 -45.46 -19.35
N THR A 648 -3.04 -44.56 -18.73
CA THR A 648 -4.49 -44.47 -18.96
C THR A 648 -4.84 -44.04 -20.38
N GLY A 649 -3.97 -43.29 -21.05
CA GLY A 649 -4.13 -42.90 -22.45
C GLY A 649 -3.82 -44.02 -23.46
N MET A 650 -3.33 -45.19 -23.01
CA MET A 650 -3.00 -46.29 -23.91
C MET A 650 -4.24 -47.09 -24.31
N GLY A 651 -4.58 -47.09 -25.60
CA GLY A 651 -5.59 -47.99 -26.17
C GLY A 651 -6.95 -47.34 -26.46
N SER A 652 -7.07 -46.02 -26.34
CA SER A 652 -8.20 -45.29 -26.93
C SER A 652 -8.05 -45.26 -28.47
N ALA A 653 -9.13 -45.53 -29.21
CA ALA A 653 -9.09 -45.64 -30.67
C ALA A 653 -8.67 -44.35 -31.40
N ASN A 654 -8.62 -43.22 -30.68
CA ASN A 654 -8.34 -41.89 -31.20
C ASN A 654 -7.04 -41.24 -30.67
N GLU A 655 -6.30 -41.86 -29.74
CA GLU A 655 -5.06 -41.28 -29.18
C GLU A 655 -3.89 -42.29 -29.20
N THR A 656 -3.15 -42.33 -30.32
CA THR A 656 -1.88 -43.08 -30.44
C THR A 656 -0.72 -42.43 -29.68
N THR A 657 -0.92 -41.21 -29.16
CA THR A 657 0.10 -40.40 -28.49
C THR A 657 0.57 -41.04 -27.17
N GLY A 658 -0.35 -41.55 -26.35
CA GLY A 658 -0.01 -42.14 -25.04
C GLY A 658 0.93 -43.35 -25.16
N LEU A 659 0.61 -44.29 -26.05
CA LEU A 659 1.46 -45.47 -26.29
C LEU A 659 2.85 -45.09 -26.81
N SER A 660 2.93 -44.09 -27.69
CA SER A 660 4.21 -43.63 -28.26
C SER A 660 5.11 -43.00 -27.19
N ILE A 661 4.53 -42.24 -26.26
CA ILE A 661 5.26 -41.64 -25.13
C ILE A 661 5.77 -42.75 -24.20
N VAL A 662 4.90 -43.69 -23.81
CA VAL A 662 5.27 -44.84 -22.95
C VAL A 662 6.43 -45.64 -23.57
N GLN A 663 6.36 -45.96 -24.86
CA GLN A 663 7.43 -46.67 -25.57
C GLN A 663 8.74 -45.86 -25.60
N SER A 664 8.66 -44.55 -25.76
CA SER A 664 9.82 -43.67 -25.76
C SER A 664 10.50 -43.63 -24.38
N ILE A 665 9.71 -43.54 -23.30
CA ILE A 665 10.21 -43.58 -21.93
C ILE A 665 10.87 -44.92 -21.63
N ILE A 666 10.24 -46.04 -22.04
CA ILE A 666 10.82 -47.38 -21.87
C ILE A 666 12.16 -47.49 -22.61
N GLY A 667 12.20 -47.06 -23.87
CA GLY A 667 13.43 -47.09 -24.67
C GLY A 667 14.54 -46.22 -24.06
N LEU A 668 14.21 -45.02 -23.58
CA LEU A 668 15.14 -44.13 -22.89
C LEU A 668 15.73 -44.79 -21.64
N ALA A 669 14.87 -45.33 -20.77
CA ALA A 669 15.29 -45.98 -19.53
C ALA A 669 16.24 -47.15 -19.80
N HIS A 670 15.90 -48.02 -20.76
CA HIS A 670 16.73 -49.16 -21.12
C HIS A 670 18.08 -48.74 -21.72
N ASN A 671 18.12 -47.66 -22.51
CA ASN A 671 19.37 -47.10 -23.03
C ASN A 671 20.27 -46.53 -21.93
N LEU A 672 19.68 -46.01 -20.85
CA LEU A 672 20.40 -45.56 -19.66
C LEU A 672 20.76 -46.71 -18.70
N GLY A 673 20.32 -47.93 -18.98
CA GLY A 673 20.54 -49.09 -18.13
C GLY A 673 19.70 -49.13 -16.85
N VAL A 674 18.63 -48.32 -16.79
CA VAL A 674 17.71 -48.23 -15.63
C VAL A 674 16.42 -49.01 -15.89
N LYS A 675 15.74 -49.41 -14.81
CA LYS A 675 14.50 -50.18 -14.88
C LYS A 675 13.27 -49.29 -15.04
N VAL A 676 12.17 -49.87 -15.50
CA VAL A 676 10.91 -49.13 -15.69
C VAL A 676 9.77 -49.76 -14.91
N VAL A 677 9.02 -48.93 -14.21
CA VAL A 677 7.75 -49.29 -13.57
C VAL A 677 6.64 -48.50 -14.24
N ALA A 678 5.58 -49.16 -14.71
CA ALA A 678 4.41 -48.46 -15.23
C ALA A 678 3.29 -48.40 -14.19
N GLU A 679 2.78 -47.21 -13.90
CA GLU A 679 1.70 -47.00 -12.94
C GLU A 679 0.31 -46.92 -13.58
N GLY A 680 -0.74 -47.09 -12.80
CA GLY A 680 -2.11 -46.95 -13.31
C GLY A 680 -2.53 -48.05 -14.29
N ILE A 681 -1.99 -49.25 -14.16
CA ILE A 681 -2.45 -50.40 -14.93
C ILE A 681 -3.82 -50.84 -14.40
N GLU A 682 -4.88 -50.48 -15.12
CA GLU A 682 -6.26 -50.78 -14.74
C GLU A 682 -6.93 -51.84 -15.62
N THR A 683 -6.48 -52.00 -16.87
CA THR A 683 -7.10 -52.91 -17.84
C THR A 683 -6.13 -53.96 -18.35
N GLY A 684 -6.66 -55.13 -18.76
CA GLY A 684 -5.85 -56.15 -19.42
C GLY A 684 -5.18 -55.66 -20.71
N GLN A 685 -5.78 -54.68 -21.39
CA GLN A 685 -5.20 -54.05 -22.58
C GLN A 685 -3.94 -53.23 -22.24
N HIS A 686 -3.94 -52.44 -21.15
CA HIS A 686 -2.74 -51.73 -20.70
C HIS A 686 -1.59 -52.71 -20.44
N LEU A 687 -1.89 -53.81 -19.75
CA LEU A 687 -0.92 -54.85 -19.42
C LEU A 687 -0.31 -55.50 -20.67
N LEU A 688 -1.14 -55.88 -21.65
CA LEU A 688 -0.67 -56.46 -22.90
C LEU A 688 0.24 -55.50 -23.70
N LEU A 689 -0.14 -54.22 -23.77
CA LEU A 689 0.65 -53.20 -24.48
C LEU A 689 2.00 -52.94 -23.78
N LEU A 690 2.03 -52.90 -22.45
CA LEU A 690 3.25 -52.73 -21.66
C LEU A 690 4.18 -53.95 -21.75
N GLN A 691 3.63 -55.16 -21.75
CA GLN A 691 4.40 -56.40 -21.98
C GLN A 691 4.99 -56.44 -23.40
N ALA A 692 4.21 -56.07 -24.42
CA ALA A 692 4.68 -55.97 -25.80
C ALA A 692 5.80 -54.93 -25.94
N SER A 693 5.71 -53.83 -25.18
CA SER A 693 6.73 -52.78 -25.12
C SER A 693 7.92 -53.13 -24.20
N ARG A 694 7.95 -54.34 -23.62
CA ARG A 694 9.01 -54.86 -22.74
C ARG A 694 9.22 -54.06 -21.46
N CYS A 695 8.18 -53.44 -20.91
CA CYS A 695 8.24 -52.81 -19.59
C CYS A 695 8.62 -53.83 -18.50
N ASP A 696 9.50 -53.46 -17.56
CA ASP A 696 10.05 -54.40 -16.56
C ASP A 696 9.02 -54.73 -15.47
N PHE A 697 8.41 -53.69 -14.89
CA PHE A 697 7.51 -53.78 -13.74
C PHE A 697 6.23 -52.99 -13.96
N GLY A 698 5.19 -53.31 -13.21
CA GLY A 698 3.93 -52.58 -13.25
C GLY A 698 3.16 -52.60 -11.94
N GLN A 699 2.36 -51.57 -11.77
CA GLN A 699 1.53 -51.29 -10.60
C GLN A 699 0.20 -50.68 -11.04
N GLY A 700 -0.88 -51.00 -10.33
CA GLY A 700 -2.20 -50.48 -10.64
C GLY A 700 -3.34 -51.35 -10.13
N TYR A 701 -4.56 -50.85 -10.30
CA TYR A 701 -5.77 -51.48 -9.76
C TYR A 701 -6.16 -52.80 -10.45
N LEU A 702 -5.58 -53.10 -11.61
CA LEU A 702 -5.69 -54.42 -12.22
C LEU A 702 -5.11 -55.51 -11.30
N PHE A 703 -4.06 -55.19 -10.55
CA PHE A 703 -3.45 -56.08 -9.58
C PHE A 703 -4.16 -55.94 -8.23
N ALA A 704 -3.97 -54.80 -7.57
CA ALA A 704 -4.69 -54.48 -6.35
C ALA A 704 -4.71 -52.98 -6.10
N LYS A 705 -5.74 -52.52 -5.39
CA LYS A 705 -5.72 -51.24 -4.70
C LYS A 705 -4.71 -51.30 -3.54
N PRO A 706 -4.28 -50.16 -2.98
CA PRO A 706 -3.45 -50.14 -1.78
C PRO A 706 -4.11 -50.96 -0.65
N LEU A 707 -3.38 -51.94 -0.14
CA LEU A 707 -3.88 -52.93 0.80
C LEU A 707 -3.47 -52.59 2.23
N ALA A 708 -4.33 -52.94 3.20
CA ALA A 708 -3.89 -52.99 4.59
C ALA A 708 -2.80 -54.06 4.78
N ILE A 709 -2.01 -53.91 5.84
CA ILE A 709 -0.89 -54.80 6.20
C ILE A 709 -1.26 -56.29 6.18
N ASP A 710 -2.44 -56.67 6.69
CA ASP A 710 -2.86 -58.07 6.77
C ASP A 710 -3.10 -58.67 5.38
N CYS A 711 -3.79 -57.92 4.51
CA CYS A 711 -4.04 -58.30 3.12
C CYS A 711 -2.73 -58.36 2.31
N ALA A 712 -1.83 -57.39 2.49
CA ALA A 712 -0.52 -57.40 1.84
C ALA A 712 0.34 -58.59 2.32
N THR A 713 0.27 -58.92 3.61
CA THR A 713 0.95 -60.09 4.18
C THR A 713 0.37 -61.40 3.64
N ALA A 714 -0.95 -61.48 3.44
CA ALA A 714 -1.58 -62.64 2.83
C ALA A 714 -1.07 -62.91 1.40
N MET A 715 -0.79 -61.85 0.62
CA MET A 715 -0.20 -61.99 -0.71
C MET A 715 1.22 -62.59 -0.71
N LEU A 716 1.95 -62.51 0.40
CA LEU A 716 3.27 -63.13 0.54
C LEU A 716 3.19 -64.65 0.80
N ASN A 717 2.06 -65.13 1.35
CA ASN A 717 1.85 -66.54 1.70
C ASN A 717 1.42 -67.38 0.50
N ASP A 718 0.61 -66.82 -0.38
CA ASP A 718 -0.03 -67.55 -1.46
C ASP A 718 0.70 -67.30 -2.79
N GLN A 719 1.65 -68.19 -3.09
CA GLN A 719 2.39 -68.18 -4.36
C GLN A 719 1.47 -68.42 -5.58
N ASP A 720 0.26 -68.93 -5.38
CA ASP A 720 -0.73 -69.16 -6.44
C ASP A 720 -1.70 -67.97 -6.62
N LEU A 721 -1.94 -67.14 -5.59
CA LEU A 721 -2.51 -65.78 -5.80
C LEU A 721 -1.54 -64.88 -6.59
N CYS A 722 -0.22 -65.14 -6.49
CA CYS A 722 0.78 -64.54 -7.37
C CYS A 722 0.75 -65.08 -8.81
N GLN A 723 0.02 -66.16 -9.09
CA GLN A 723 -0.39 -66.49 -10.46
C GLN A 723 -1.65 -65.68 -10.76
N TRP A 724 -1.47 -64.39 -11.04
CA TRP A 724 -2.53 -63.46 -11.38
C TRP A 724 -3.39 -64.01 -12.51
N HIS A 725 -4.54 -64.61 -12.18
CA HIS A 725 -5.53 -65.03 -13.17
C HIS A 725 -6.23 -63.75 -13.64
N TYR A 726 -5.75 -63.21 -14.76
CA TYR A 726 -6.27 -62.03 -15.44
C TYR A 726 -7.80 -61.95 -15.33
N GLY A 727 -8.31 -60.91 -14.65
CA GLY A 727 -9.74 -60.58 -14.64
C GLY A 727 -10.57 -60.99 -13.42
N ARG A 728 -9.96 -61.40 -12.30
CA ARG A 728 -10.66 -61.41 -11.00
C ARG A 728 -10.13 -60.28 -10.11
N PRO A 729 -10.93 -59.24 -9.81
CA PRO A 729 -10.60 -58.33 -8.73
C PRO A 729 -10.52 -59.14 -7.44
N VAL A 730 -9.44 -58.93 -6.67
CA VAL A 730 -9.46 -59.27 -5.25
C VAL A 730 -10.25 -58.14 -4.59
N ASP A 731 -11.51 -58.41 -4.26
CA ASP A 731 -12.39 -57.50 -3.52
C ASP A 731 -11.88 -57.25 -2.09
#